data_AF-B6K414-F1
#
_entry.id   AF-B6K414-F1
#
_cell.length_a   1.000
_cell.length_b   1.000
_cell.length_c   1.000
_cell.angle_alpha   90.00
_cell.angle_beta   90.00
_cell.angle_gamma   90.00
#
_symmetry.space_group_name_H-M   'P 1'
#
loop_
_entity.id
_entity.type
_entity.pdbx_description
1 polymer ?
#
loop_
_entity_poly.entity_id
_entity_poly.type
_entity_poly.pdbx_seq_one_letter_code
_entity_poly.pdbx_strand_id
1 'polypeptide(L)'
;MIQAILDRCDNFTGAFVRGTIKFVCGGRVVGYVTPEVVNELQRFQDFHLQWTLRPDESISLNAATFEERSAVLAQILECWRSNNTFGVRDAWRNELYGVYGASGKPLLAVERGGYWLFGFVSYGVHCTMWRRSRRSRLKHDGYGSEGKGRENDQQCDVSSCTRAAAPSRISALDSTEGDDLDTVTVDSIQESALGPIHSTIRLGGEAVGIEDILVLVPRRSPKKQTWPNMLDNSVAGGIAYGDDPVSSMVRECEEEACLRVQPEMLQAAGTVSYIYLHQHQWYQPEVQYVFDLELPDNWDAQPNDGEVETFHLWPIPQVLEEMAKGHFKPNCALVLLDFFVRHGVIGAEHPDYLSLLQRIHRTIPHPLGVTLSSRSAGDNESSNGAEVNSTTETAVDTHTAVIHTQSSSILTPTCAWKGTAPPYALIILNQPIDMAHNLFIELWNNASLHICADGGTNQLYDYDRSLQPDIIAGDLDSLRPEVRSYFADRGAEVLHFTDQDTTDFMKSTTIAVERGMHLIYAVCGMGGRVDHALGNLNHLFWAYSRYRGCETFLISNNNLTCLLRPGETVIDCTDNVGAHCGLLPLGEPSQILRTDGLRWNMEHRTSQFGGLVSTCNVIDAPKVTVSVDHAMLWTMEIGVQSPPASAPTVDEKHGAV
;
A
#
# COMPACT_ATOMS: atom_id res chain seq x y z
N MET A 1 27.18 -16.91 -3.60
CA MET A 1 26.47 -16.18 -4.68
C MET A 1 25.38 -15.23 -4.15
N ILE A 2 24.40 -15.73 -3.37
CA ILE A 2 23.20 -14.99 -2.94
C ILE A 2 23.54 -13.64 -2.28
N GLN A 3 24.40 -13.62 -1.25
CA GLN A 3 24.79 -12.36 -0.59
C GLN A 3 25.36 -11.32 -1.56
N ALA A 4 26.17 -11.74 -2.54
CA ALA A 4 26.75 -10.81 -3.52
C ALA A 4 25.68 -10.19 -4.44
N ILE A 5 24.61 -10.92 -4.76
CA ILE A 5 23.45 -10.38 -5.50
C ILE A 5 22.68 -9.41 -4.60
N LEU A 6 22.40 -9.82 -3.36
CA LEU A 6 21.70 -8.98 -2.39
C LEU A 6 22.44 -7.67 -2.13
N ASP A 7 23.76 -7.70 -1.95
CA ASP A 7 24.58 -6.50 -1.70
C ASP A 7 24.66 -5.55 -2.90
N ARG A 8 24.37 -6.04 -4.12
CA ARG A 8 24.29 -5.21 -5.32
C ARG A 8 22.91 -4.60 -5.55
N CYS A 9 21.86 -5.11 -4.92
CA CYS A 9 20.49 -4.65 -5.11
C CYS A 9 19.92 -3.95 -3.87
N ASP A 10 20.22 -4.47 -2.69
CA ASP A 10 19.71 -4.04 -1.39
C ASP A 10 20.86 -3.79 -0.42
N ASN A 11 21.68 -2.76 -0.67
CA ASN A 11 22.77 -2.37 0.24
C ASN A 11 22.32 -1.42 1.36
N PHE A 12 21.01 -1.19 1.50
CA PHE A 12 20.47 -0.39 2.59
C PHE A 12 20.53 -1.14 3.93
N THR A 13 21.15 -0.55 4.94
CA THR A 13 21.31 -1.21 6.24
C THR A 13 20.12 -0.98 7.19
N GLY A 14 19.08 -0.26 6.74
CA GLY A 14 17.98 0.20 7.59
C GLY A 14 18.24 1.57 8.23
N ALA A 15 19.45 2.11 8.12
CA ALA A 15 19.81 3.44 8.65
C ALA A 15 19.94 4.46 7.53
N PHE A 16 19.22 5.58 7.65
CA PHE A 16 19.38 6.70 6.73
C PHE A 16 20.69 7.45 7.00
N VAL A 17 21.32 7.93 5.92
CA VAL A 17 22.39 8.93 5.93
C VAL A 17 21.95 10.11 6.81
N ARG A 18 22.83 10.51 7.73
CA ARG A 18 22.56 11.62 8.65
C ARG A 18 22.22 12.89 7.88
N GLY A 19 21.12 13.55 8.27
CA GLY A 19 20.60 14.75 7.60
C GLY A 19 19.69 14.45 6.41
N THR A 20 19.36 13.18 6.14
CA THR A 20 18.28 12.84 5.20
C THR A 20 16.97 13.42 5.73
N ILE A 21 16.23 14.10 4.84
CA ILE A 21 14.91 14.66 5.15
C ILE A 21 13.81 13.96 4.37
N LYS A 22 12.57 14.13 4.83
CA LYS A 22 11.40 13.53 4.20
C LYS A 22 10.95 14.35 2.98
N PHE A 23 10.58 13.70 1.89
CA PHE A 23 9.80 14.31 0.82
C PHE A 23 8.32 14.05 1.08
N VAL A 24 7.55 15.12 1.29
CA VAL A 24 6.14 15.08 1.63
C VAL A 24 5.32 15.61 0.46
N CYS A 25 4.32 14.83 0.07
CA CYS A 25 3.40 15.16 -1.01
C CYS A 25 2.01 14.71 -0.63
N GLY A 26 1.00 15.57 -0.78
CA GLY A 26 -0.36 15.27 -0.33
C GLY A 26 -0.38 14.89 1.15
N GLY A 27 0.42 15.53 2.00
CA GLY A 27 0.61 15.28 3.45
C GLY A 27 1.04 13.87 3.85
N ARG A 28 1.71 13.13 2.95
CA ARG A 28 2.37 11.86 3.27
C ARG A 28 3.81 11.91 2.84
N VAL A 29 4.67 11.16 3.53
CA VAL A 29 6.04 10.90 3.07
C VAL A 29 5.94 10.01 1.83
N VAL A 30 6.57 10.43 0.75
CA VAL A 30 6.61 9.71 -0.54
C VAL A 30 8.03 9.42 -1.00
N GLY A 31 9.03 9.94 -0.28
CA GLY A 31 10.44 9.67 -0.52
C GLY A 31 11.34 10.28 0.54
N TYR A 32 12.64 10.06 0.39
CA TYR A 32 13.68 10.50 1.32
C TYR A 32 14.84 11.14 0.54
N VAL A 33 15.22 12.35 0.93
CA VAL A 33 16.17 13.19 0.19
C VAL A 33 17.44 13.37 1.01
N THR A 34 18.59 13.04 0.43
CA THR A 34 19.88 13.15 1.13
C THR A 34 20.34 14.60 1.25
N PRO A 35 21.24 14.94 2.20
CA PRO A 35 21.74 16.30 2.39
C PRO A 35 22.31 16.95 1.13
N GLU A 36 22.98 16.16 0.27
CA GLU A 36 23.57 16.66 -0.97
C GLU A 36 22.48 17.21 -1.91
N VAL A 37 21.39 16.46 -2.07
CA VAL A 37 20.26 16.89 -2.91
C VAL A 37 19.53 18.07 -2.26
N VAL A 38 19.36 18.05 -0.93
CA VAL A 38 18.76 19.18 -0.18
C VAL A 38 19.53 20.48 -0.40
N ASN A 39 20.86 20.44 -0.35
CA ASN A 39 21.69 21.63 -0.56
C ASN A 39 21.53 22.22 -1.96
N GLU A 40 21.36 21.39 -2.99
CA GLU A 40 21.06 21.86 -4.35
C GLU A 40 19.62 22.39 -4.47
N LEU A 41 18.66 21.77 -3.79
CA LEU A 41 17.27 22.22 -3.76
C LEU A 41 17.10 23.59 -3.07
N GLN A 42 17.98 23.97 -2.15
CA GLN A 42 17.98 25.31 -1.53
C GLN A 42 18.12 26.44 -2.56
N ARG A 43 18.78 26.20 -3.69
CA ARG A 43 18.92 27.20 -4.77
C ARG A 43 17.60 27.53 -5.46
N PHE A 44 16.58 26.69 -5.25
CA PHE A 44 15.24 26.86 -5.81
C PHE A 44 14.24 27.46 -4.79
N GLN A 45 14.69 27.85 -3.58
CA GLN A 45 13.83 28.53 -2.61
C GLN A 45 13.34 29.90 -3.09
N ASP A 46 14.16 30.60 -3.89
CA ASP A 46 13.81 31.91 -4.48
C ASP A 46 12.91 31.79 -5.72
N PHE A 47 12.74 30.58 -6.26
CA PHE A 47 11.77 30.36 -7.32
C PHE A 47 10.38 30.31 -6.68
N HIS A 48 9.39 30.99 -7.27
CA HIS A 48 7.98 30.94 -6.86
C HIS A 48 7.34 29.56 -7.13
N LEU A 49 7.99 28.48 -6.69
CA LEU A 49 7.50 27.11 -6.76
C LEU A 49 6.52 26.89 -5.62
N GLN A 50 5.45 26.15 -5.90
CA GLN A 50 4.43 25.77 -4.91
C GLN A 50 4.94 24.64 -3.99
N TRP A 51 6.04 24.88 -3.29
CA TRP A 51 6.68 23.94 -2.36
C TRP A 51 7.27 24.65 -1.14
N THR A 52 7.55 23.91 -0.08
CA THR A 52 8.24 24.41 1.11
C THR A 52 9.40 23.47 1.42
N LEU A 53 10.61 24.01 1.40
CA LEU A 53 11.81 23.29 1.83
C LEU A 53 12.19 23.75 3.24
N ARG A 54 12.12 22.84 4.21
CA ARG A 54 12.70 22.98 5.54
C ARG A 54 13.95 22.08 5.61
N PRO A 55 15.16 22.64 5.46
CA PRO A 55 16.39 21.89 5.20
C PRO A 55 16.71 20.76 6.19
N ASP A 56 16.27 20.86 7.43
CA ASP A 56 16.54 19.87 8.49
C ASP A 56 15.34 18.99 8.84
N GLU A 57 14.22 19.13 8.11
CA GLU A 57 12.96 18.48 8.45
C GLU A 57 12.32 17.78 7.24
N SER A 58 11.93 18.54 6.22
CA SER A 58 11.20 18.01 5.07
C SER A 58 11.16 18.97 3.87
N ILE A 59 10.90 18.39 2.70
CA ILE A 59 10.36 19.10 1.53
C ILE A 59 8.88 18.79 1.48
N SER A 60 8.02 19.80 1.32
CA SER A 60 6.58 19.62 1.13
C SER A 60 6.15 20.25 -0.19
N LEU A 61 5.57 19.45 -1.10
CA LEU A 61 4.87 19.99 -2.27
C LEU A 61 3.48 20.47 -1.85
N ASN A 62 3.26 21.78 -1.92
CA ASN A 62 2.01 22.44 -1.51
C ASN A 62 1.04 22.69 -2.67
N ALA A 63 1.48 22.41 -3.90
CA ALA A 63 0.65 22.46 -5.10
C ALA A 63 -0.64 21.62 -4.95
N ALA A 64 -1.77 22.22 -5.32
CA ALA A 64 -3.10 21.67 -5.06
C ALA A 64 -3.44 20.51 -6.01
N THR A 65 -3.02 20.61 -7.27
CA THR A 65 -3.35 19.64 -8.32
C THR A 65 -2.19 18.68 -8.64
N PHE A 66 -2.52 17.56 -9.28
CA PHE A 66 -1.52 16.60 -9.74
C PHE A 66 -0.56 17.23 -10.75
N GLU A 67 -1.11 18.05 -11.65
CA GLU A 67 -0.41 18.74 -12.73
C GLU A 67 0.57 19.77 -12.16
N GLU A 68 0.15 20.59 -11.20
CA GLU A 68 1.01 21.57 -10.55
C GLU A 68 2.15 20.90 -9.77
N ARG A 69 1.87 19.82 -9.04
CA ARG A 69 2.90 19.07 -8.30
C ARG A 69 3.95 18.48 -9.25
N SER A 70 3.51 17.92 -10.36
CA SER A 70 4.38 17.36 -11.40
C SER A 70 5.22 18.46 -12.07
N ALA A 71 4.60 19.62 -12.34
CA ALA A 71 5.27 20.76 -12.97
C ALA A 71 6.38 21.38 -12.10
N VAL A 72 6.24 21.37 -10.77
CA VAL A 72 7.31 21.82 -9.85
C VAL A 72 8.56 20.96 -10.03
N LEU A 73 8.42 19.64 -9.98
CA LEU A 73 9.55 18.73 -10.14
C LEU A 73 10.11 18.75 -11.56
N ALA A 74 9.27 18.88 -12.58
CA ALA A 74 9.70 19.01 -13.97
C ALA A 74 10.61 20.24 -14.16
N GLN A 75 10.27 21.38 -13.57
CA GLN A 75 11.11 22.59 -13.63
C GLN A 75 12.47 22.40 -12.95
N ILE A 76 12.49 21.77 -11.77
CA ILE A 76 13.73 21.47 -11.05
C ILE A 76 14.61 20.53 -11.88
N LEU A 77 14.02 19.42 -12.37
CA LEU A 77 14.74 18.42 -13.14
C LEU A 77 15.23 18.98 -14.48
N GLU A 78 14.49 19.86 -15.15
CA GLU A 78 14.95 20.49 -16.40
C GLU A 78 16.13 21.45 -16.17
N CYS A 79 16.14 22.16 -15.04
CA CYS A 79 17.28 22.97 -14.63
C CYS A 79 18.52 22.10 -14.36
N TRP A 80 18.34 21.01 -13.60
CA TRP A 80 19.42 20.04 -13.38
C TRP A 80 19.87 19.34 -14.66
N ARG A 81 18.96 19.06 -15.59
CA ARG A 81 19.26 18.52 -16.93
C ARG A 81 20.13 19.48 -17.73
N SER A 82 19.75 20.77 -17.77
CA SER A 82 20.47 21.81 -18.51
C SER A 82 21.90 22.00 -17.99
N ASN A 83 22.07 21.93 -16.66
CA ASN A 83 23.36 22.09 -15.99
C ASN A 83 24.14 20.76 -15.83
N ASN A 84 23.55 19.64 -16.23
CA ASN A 84 23.97 18.26 -15.91
C ASN A 84 24.27 18.02 -14.42
N THR A 85 23.53 18.70 -13.53
CA THR A 85 23.60 18.45 -12.09
C THR A 85 23.16 17.00 -11.82
N PHE A 86 23.91 16.30 -10.97
CA PHE A 86 23.69 14.88 -10.63
C PHE A 86 23.67 13.90 -11.82
N GLY A 87 24.12 14.31 -13.01
CA GLY A 87 24.06 13.47 -14.22
C GLY A 87 22.66 13.32 -14.82
N VAL A 88 21.69 14.19 -14.45
CA VAL A 88 20.29 14.10 -14.91
C VAL A 88 20.17 14.14 -16.44
N ARG A 89 21.04 14.88 -17.14
CA ARG A 89 21.03 14.93 -18.62
C ARG A 89 21.28 13.57 -19.23
N ASP A 90 22.26 12.86 -18.69
CA ASP A 90 22.68 11.57 -19.20
C ASP A 90 21.64 10.50 -18.82
N ALA A 91 21.00 10.65 -17.66
CA ALA A 91 19.94 9.76 -17.18
C ALA A 91 18.54 10.00 -17.80
N TRP A 92 18.35 11.06 -18.58
CA TRP A 92 17.04 11.43 -19.14
C TRP A 92 16.47 10.37 -20.10
N ARG A 93 15.15 10.11 -20.03
CA ARG A 93 14.47 9.06 -20.82
C ARG A 93 13.23 9.56 -21.56
N ASN A 94 12.71 10.75 -21.24
CA ASN A 94 11.41 11.24 -21.71
C ASN A 94 10.28 10.27 -21.31
N GLU A 95 10.33 9.79 -20.08
CA GLU A 95 9.42 8.79 -19.55
C GLU A 95 9.09 9.16 -18.10
N LEU A 96 7.81 9.42 -17.86
CA LEU A 96 7.34 9.81 -16.55
C LEU A 96 7.01 8.57 -15.71
N TYR A 97 7.50 8.55 -14.48
CA TYR A 97 7.09 7.60 -13.45
C TYR A 97 6.07 8.25 -12.52
N GLY A 98 5.05 7.47 -12.13
CA GLY A 98 4.06 7.89 -11.15
C GLY A 98 4.60 7.77 -9.73
N VAL A 99 4.35 8.77 -8.90
CA VAL A 99 4.57 8.72 -7.45
C VAL A 99 3.22 8.59 -6.78
N TYR A 100 3.01 7.49 -6.06
CA TYR A 100 1.70 7.11 -5.57
C TYR A 100 1.53 7.40 -4.08
N GLY A 101 0.30 7.72 -3.68
CA GLY A 101 -0.11 7.76 -2.29
C GLY A 101 -0.81 6.46 -1.88
N ALA A 102 -1.11 6.30 -0.59
CA ALA A 102 -1.74 5.07 -0.08
C ALA A 102 -3.15 4.74 -0.64
N SER A 103 -3.77 5.64 -1.42
CA SER A 103 -5.07 5.41 -2.05
C SER A 103 -5.00 4.68 -3.39
N GLY A 104 -3.81 4.29 -3.87
CA GLY A 104 -3.65 3.70 -5.20
C GLY A 104 -3.54 4.75 -6.33
N LYS A 105 -3.88 6.02 -6.04
CA LYS A 105 -3.88 7.10 -7.03
C LYS A 105 -2.53 7.82 -7.08
N PRO A 106 -2.04 8.18 -8.28
CA PRO A 106 -0.80 8.93 -8.43
C PRO A 106 -0.98 10.35 -7.87
N LEU A 107 -0.04 10.77 -7.03
CA LEU A 107 0.01 12.11 -6.44
C LEU A 107 0.71 13.10 -7.38
N LEU A 108 1.74 12.66 -8.09
CA LEU A 108 2.46 13.41 -9.11
C LEU A 108 3.13 12.44 -10.09
N ALA A 109 3.61 12.96 -11.22
CA ALA A 109 4.50 12.29 -12.14
C ALA A 109 5.85 13.02 -12.19
N VAL A 110 6.91 12.26 -12.39
CA VAL A 110 8.29 12.76 -12.39
C VAL A 110 9.12 12.00 -13.42
N GLU A 111 10.08 12.69 -14.03
CA GLU A 111 10.94 12.07 -15.05
C GLU A 111 11.81 10.95 -14.48
N ARG A 112 11.82 9.80 -15.16
CA ARG A 112 12.60 8.59 -14.82
C ARG A 112 14.10 8.87 -14.66
N GLY A 113 14.64 9.86 -15.37
CA GLY A 113 16.04 10.25 -15.23
C GLY A 113 16.42 10.89 -13.89
N GLY A 114 15.44 11.32 -13.07
CA GLY A 114 15.70 12.07 -11.84
C GLY A 114 14.86 11.68 -10.63
N TYR A 115 13.93 10.72 -10.74
CA TYR A 115 13.04 10.34 -9.63
C TYR A 115 13.79 9.88 -8.37
N TRP A 116 14.92 9.17 -8.54
CA TRP A 116 15.74 8.60 -7.48
C TRP A 116 16.43 9.66 -6.61
N LEU A 117 16.58 10.90 -7.10
CA LEU A 117 17.11 12.02 -6.31
C LEU A 117 16.20 12.38 -5.14
N PHE A 118 14.91 12.10 -5.26
CA PHE A 118 13.90 12.37 -4.25
C PHE A 118 13.57 11.16 -3.38
N GLY A 119 14.25 10.02 -3.62
CA GLY A 119 13.99 8.76 -2.93
C GLY A 119 12.59 8.22 -3.18
N PHE A 120 11.98 8.54 -4.33
CA PHE A 120 10.67 8.00 -4.70
C PHE A 120 10.78 6.53 -5.11
N VAL A 121 9.72 5.78 -4.85
CA VAL A 121 9.60 4.38 -5.30
C VAL A 121 9.40 4.34 -6.80
N SER A 122 10.21 3.55 -7.51
CA SER A 122 9.87 3.11 -8.85
C SER A 122 9.18 1.76 -8.84
N TYR A 123 8.34 1.56 -9.85
CA TYR A 123 7.65 0.30 -10.08
C TYR A 123 8.11 -0.26 -11.43
N GLY A 124 8.30 -1.57 -11.48
CA GLY A 124 8.61 -2.29 -12.70
C GLY A 124 7.90 -3.63 -12.74
N VAL A 125 8.00 -4.29 -13.88
CA VAL A 125 7.43 -5.61 -14.14
C VAL A 125 8.53 -6.53 -14.63
N HIS A 126 8.50 -7.78 -14.17
CA HIS A 126 9.45 -8.80 -14.55
C HIS A 126 8.69 -10.11 -14.79
N CYS A 127 8.99 -10.79 -15.90
CA CYS A 127 8.44 -12.11 -16.19
C CYS A 127 9.54 -13.15 -16.31
N THR A 128 9.44 -14.22 -15.53
CA THR A 128 10.29 -15.41 -15.70
C THR A 128 9.57 -16.40 -16.60
N MET A 129 10.08 -16.52 -17.83
CA MET A 129 9.55 -17.44 -18.82
C MET A 129 10.33 -18.75 -18.81
N TRP A 130 9.62 -19.87 -18.79
CA TRP A 130 10.23 -21.20 -18.69
C TRP A 130 9.50 -22.23 -19.53
N ARG A 131 10.14 -23.37 -19.81
CA ARG A 131 9.48 -24.54 -20.42
C ARG A 131 10.08 -25.84 -19.93
N ARG A 132 9.32 -26.93 -20.06
CA ARG A 132 9.80 -28.29 -19.84
C ARG A 132 10.71 -28.77 -20.98
N SER A 133 11.78 -29.51 -20.63
CA SER A 133 12.63 -30.20 -21.60
C SER A 133 11.82 -31.19 -22.44
N ARG A 134 12.29 -31.55 -23.65
CA ARG A 134 11.63 -32.60 -24.46
C ARG A 134 11.62 -33.95 -23.74
N ARG A 135 12.63 -34.24 -22.90
CA ARG A 135 12.75 -35.50 -22.14
C ARG A 135 11.69 -35.64 -21.05
N SER A 136 11.33 -34.55 -20.37
CA SER A 136 10.27 -34.58 -19.35
C SER A 136 8.87 -34.55 -19.96
N ARG A 137 8.68 -33.90 -21.12
CA ARG A 137 7.41 -33.93 -21.87
C ARG A 137 7.02 -35.32 -22.35
N LEU A 138 7.95 -36.08 -22.92
CA LEU A 138 7.69 -37.46 -23.37
C LEU A 138 7.28 -38.41 -22.23
N LYS A 139 7.69 -38.14 -20.98
CA LYS A 139 7.23 -38.89 -19.80
C LYS A 139 5.80 -38.52 -19.39
N HIS A 140 5.38 -37.29 -19.67
CA HIS A 140 4.04 -36.78 -19.36
C HIS A 140 3.00 -37.25 -20.39
N ASP A 141 3.31 -37.13 -21.68
CA ASP A 141 2.43 -37.56 -22.78
C ASP A 141 2.33 -39.09 -22.90
N GLY A 142 3.26 -39.83 -22.30
CA GLY A 142 3.26 -41.29 -22.25
C GLY A 142 2.18 -41.92 -21.36
N TYR A 143 1.41 -41.12 -20.63
CA TYR A 143 0.27 -41.57 -19.82
C TYR A 143 -1.08 -41.13 -20.39
N GLY A 144 -1.25 -41.15 -21.72
CA GLY A 144 -2.55 -40.87 -22.31
C GLY A 144 -2.60 -40.86 -23.83
N SER A 145 -2.58 -42.05 -24.44
CA SER A 145 -3.33 -42.45 -25.64
C SER A 145 -2.56 -43.45 -26.51
N GLU A 146 -3.00 -44.70 -26.46
CA GLU A 146 -2.85 -45.58 -27.61
C GLU A 146 -3.66 -45.01 -28.78
N GLY A 147 -3.04 -44.88 -29.95
CA GLY A 147 -3.74 -45.08 -31.21
C GLY A 147 -3.70 -43.94 -32.22
N LYS A 148 -2.96 -44.24 -33.29
CA LYS A 148 -3.21 -43.97 -34.72
C LYS A 148 -2.34 -42.89 -35.34
N GLY A 149 -1.26 -43.38 -35.96
CA GLY A 149 -0.56 -42.69 -37.01
C GLY A 149 -1.50 -42.36 -38.18
N ARG A 150 -1.30 -41.16 -38.72
CA ARG A 150 -1.59 -40.81 -40.10
C ARG A 150 -0.50 -39.88 -40.58
N GLU A 151 0.39 -40.43 -41.39
CA GLU A 151 1.18 -39.69 -42.36
C GLU A 151 0.23 -38.88 -43.24
N ASN A 152 0.54 -37.61 -43.44
CA ASN A 152 0.10 -36.85 -44.60
C ASN A 152 1.20 -35.84 -44.93
N ASP A 153 2.06 -36.24 -45.85
CA ASP A 153 2.86 -35.34 -46.67
C ASP A 153 1.93 -34.36 -47.38
N GLN A 154 2.07 -33.07 -47.07
CA GLN A 154 1.62 -32.00 -47.96
C GLN A 154 2.74 -30.98 -48.13
N GLN A 155 3.45 -31.24 -49.22
CA GLN A 155 4.37 -30.37 -49.91
C GLN A 155 3.68 -29.04 -50.25
N CYS A 156 4.16 -27.93 -49.68
CA CYS A 156 3.77 -26.58 -50.08
C CYS A 156 4.97 -25.78 -50.57
N ASP A 157 4.70 -25.09 -51.67
CA ASP A 157 5.59 -24.61 -52.71
C ASP A 157 6.45 -23.42 -52.26
N VAL A 158 7.70 -23.40 -52.73
CA VAL A 158 8.69 -22.37 -52.43
C VAL A 158 8.72 -21.39 -53.59
N SER A 159 8.05 -20.24 -53.49
CA SER A 159 8.45 -19.09 -54.31
C SER A 159 8.00 -17.75 -53.74
N SER A 160 8.94 -16.80 -53.77
CA SER A 160 8.85 -15.37 -53.52
C SER A 160 8.78 -14.88 -52.06
N CYS A 161 9.95 -14.72 -51.44
CA CYS A 161 10.29 -13.43 -50.86
C CYS A 161 11.82 -13.21 -50.86
N THR A 162 12.22 -12.06 -51.39
CA THR A 162 13.58 -11.62 -51.67
C THR A 162 14.41 -11.35 -50.42
N ARG A 163 15.70 -11.66 -50.52
CA ARG A 163 16.75 -11.47 -49.51
C ARG A 163 16.73 -10.08 -48.86
N ALA A 164 16.60 -10.05 -47.54
CA ALA A 164 17.21 -9.06 -46.66
C ALA A 164 17.97 -9.83 -45.56
N ALA A 165 19.08 -9.26 -45.08
CA ALA A 165 20.09 -9.93 -44.26
C ALA A 165 19.53 -10.63 -43.00
N ALA A 166 20.03 -11.84 -42.72
CA ALA A 166 19.60 -12.66 -41.60
C ALA A 166 19.99 -12.06 -40.24
N PRO A 167 19.05 -11.90 -39.28
CA PRO A 167 19.39 -11.67 -37.87
C PRO A 167 19.78 -13.00 -37.20
N SER A 168 20.58 -12.90 -36.14
CA SER A 168 21.12 -13.99 -35.32
C SER A 168 20.01 -14.89 -34.76
N ARG A 169 19.92 -16.13 -35.25
CA ARG A 169 19.08 -17.19 -34.67
C ARG A 169 19.55 -17.58 -33.27
N ILE A 170 18.62 -18.05 -32.44
CA ILE A 170 18.86 -18.75 -31.18
C ILE A 170 20.08 -19.67 -31.34
N SER A 171 21.05 -19.58 -30.42
CA SER A 171 22.10 -20.58 -30.31
C SER A 171 21.48 -21.86 -29.74
N ALA A 172 20.69 -22.55 -30.55
CA ALA A 172 20.07 -23.81 -30.21
C ALA A 172 21.11 -24.92 -30.44
N LEU A 173 21.47 -25.61 -29.36
CA LEU A 173 21.91 -27.00 -29.42
C LEU A 173 20.70 -27.84 -29.88
N ASP A 174 20.35 -27.78 -31.16
CA ASP A 174 19.29 -28.65 -31.73
C ASP A 174 19.59 -29.03 -33.18
N SER A 175 20.89 -29.19 -33.51
CA SER A 175 21.33 -29.86 -34.73
C SER A 175 22.61 -30.65 -34.48
N THR A 176 22.48 -31.95 -34.22
CA THR A 176 23.32 -33.02 -34.81
C THR A 176 22.82 -34.38 -34.30
N GLU A 177 22.42 -35.23 -35.23
CA GLU A 177 22.47 -36.68 -35.06
C GLU A 177 23.91 -37.08 -34.72
N GLY A 178 24.08 -37.95 -33.73
CA GLY A 178 25.32 -38.71 -33.51
C GLY A 178 26.36 -38.07 -32.60
N ASP A 179 26.81 -38.89 -31.66
CA ASP A 179 28.05 -38.85 -30.88
C ASP A 179 28.11 -37.93 -29.65
N ASP A 180 28.15 -38.61 -28.48
CA ASP A 180 28.72 -38.22 -27.20
C ASP A 180 28.44 -36.78 -26.71
N LEU A 181 27.20 -36.57 -26.24
CA LEU A 181 26.95 -35.58 -25.21
C LEU A 181 27.63 -36.07 -23.93
N ASP A 182 28.81 -35.51 -23.63
CA ASP A 182 29.29 -35.40 -22.26
C ASP A 182 28.16 -34.76 -21.45
N THR A 183 27.40 -35.59 -20.75
CA THR A 183 26.53 -35.18 -19.67
C THR A 183 27.40 -34.39 -18.71
N VAL A 184 27.23 -33.07 -18.69
CA VAL A 184 27.67 -32.26 -17.55
C VAL A 184 26.78 -32.70 -16.39
N THR A 185 27.20 -33.77 -15.72
CA THR A 185 26.69 -34.15 -14.42
C THR A 185 26.97 -32.99 -13.48
N VAL A 186 26.01 -32.69 -12.60
CA VAL A 186 26.09 -31.64 -11.57
C VAL A 186 27.32 -31.81 -10.65
N ASP A 187 28.05 -32.92 -10.77
CA ASP A 187 29.28 -33.27 -10.05
C ASP A 187 30.49 -32.33 -10.28
N SER A 188 30.47 -31.39 -11.24
CA SER A 188 31.58 -30.44 -11.45
C SER A 188 31.26 -28.96 -11.20
N ILE A 189 30.03 -28.63 -10.78
CA ILE A 189 29.73 -27.28 -10.30
C ILE A 189 30.20 -27.23 -8.85
N GLN A 190 31.17 -26.36 -8.53
CA GLN A 190 31.66 -26.24 -7.16
C GLN A 190 30.48 -25.96 -6.20
N GLU A 191 30.02 -27.00 -5.49
CA GLU A 191 28.94 -26.94 -4.47
C GLU A 191 29.18 -25.79 -3.46
N SER A 192 30.43 -25.37 -3.29
CA SER A 192 30.82 -24.28 -2.39
C SER A 192 30.28 -22.89 -2.78
N ALA A 193 30.01 -22.61 -4.06
CA ALA A 193 29.61 -21.27 -4.52
C ALA A 193 28.09 -21.03 -4.48
N LEU A 194 27.31 -22.11 -4.66
CA LEU A 194 25.84 -22.09 -4.76
C LEU A 194 25.14 -22.44 -3.44
N GLY A 195 25.81 -23.14 -2.52
CA GLY A 195 25.17 -23.65 -1.30
C GLY A 195 24.24 -24.85 -1.60
N PRO A 196 23.47 -25.33 -0.60
CA PRO A 196 22.55 -26.44 -0.80
C PRO A 196 21.40 -26.00 -1.73
N ILE A 197 21.19 -26.76 -2.81
CA ILE A 197 20.06 -26.58 -3.74
C ILE A 197 19.34 -27.91 -3.93
N HIS A 198 18.03 -27.88 -4.17
CA HIS A 198 17.25 -29.07 -4.47
C HIS A 198 17.35 -29.44 -5.95
N SER A 199 17.70 -30.69 -6.24
CA SER A 199 17.74 -31.23 -7.60
C SER A 199 16.35 -31.54 -8.18
N THR A 200 15.30 -31.54 -7.35
CA THR A 200 13.91 -31.77 -7.76
C THR A 200 13.01 -30.72 -7.13
N ILE A 201 12.14 -30.13 -7.94
CA ILE A 201 11.24 -29.05 -7.55
C ILE A 201 9.78 -29.37 -7.87
N ARG A 202 8.85 -28.57 -7.31
CA ARG A 202 7.42 -28.66 -7.61
C ARG A 202 6.98 -27.52 -8.50
N LEU A 203 6.68 -27.81 -9.76
CA LEU A 203 6.13 -26.86 -10.73
C LEU A 203 4.77 -27.37 -11.23
N GLY A 204 3.71 -26.57 -11.07
CA GLY A 204 2.35 -26.98 -11.41
C GLY A 204 1.83 -28.18 -10.60
N GLY A 205 2.40 -28.44 -9.41
CA GLY A 205 2.03 -29.55 -8.54
C GLY A 205 2.81 -30.86 -8.76
N GLU A 206 3.62 -30.95 -9.82
CA GLU A 206 4.41 -32.15 -10.17
C GLU A 206 5.87 -32.02 -9.75
N ALA A 207 6.49 -33.15 -9.40
CA ALA A 207 7.92 -33.22 -9.13
C ALA A 207 8.71 -33.29 -10.45
N VAL A 208 9.58 -32.31 -10.69
CA VAL A 208 10.40 -32.20 -11.90
C VAL A 208 11.85 -31.94 -11.53
N GLY A 209 12.80 -32.57 -12.22
CA GLY A 209 14.22 -32.31 -12.04
C GLY A 209 14.57 -30.89 -12.51
N ILE A 210 15.49 -30.22 -11.82
CA ILE A 210 15.90 -28.84 -12.19
C ILE A 210 16.61 -28.79 -13.55
N GLU A 211 17.20 -29.90 -13.99
CA GLU A 211 17.76 -30.08 -15.33
C GLU A 211 16.69 -30.17 -16.44
N ASP A 212 15.45 -30.49 -16.07
CA ASP A 212 14.33 -30.65 -16.99
C ASP A 212 13.49 -29.38 -17.15
N ILE A 213 13.86 -28.29 -16.47
CA ILE A 213 13.23 -26.96 -16.58
C ILE A 213 14.20 -26.01 -17.24
N LEU A 214 13.80 -25.48 -18.40
CA LEU A 214 14.58 -24.55 -19.18
C LEU A 214 14.02 -23.14 -19.02
N VAL A 215 14.84 -22.21 -18.53
CA VAL A 215 14.50 -20.79 -18.34
C VAL A 215 15.00 -19.99 -19.53
N LEU A 216 14.18 -19.05 -20.01
CA LEU A 216 14.56 -18.11 -21.06
C LEU A 216 15.39 -16.98 -20.47
N VAL A 217 16.62 -16.86 -20.96
CA VAL A 217 17.61 -15.87 -20.51
C VAL A 217 18.07 -15.05 -21.72
N PRO A 218 17.61 -13.80 -21.87
CA PRO A 218 18.15 -12.89 -22.86
C PRO A 218 19.53 -12.35 -22.45
N ARG A 219 20.34 -12.04 -23.45
CA ARG A 219 21.52 -11.20 -23.34
C ARG A 219 21.19 -9.79 -23.82
N ARG A 220 21.43 -8.81 -22.95
CA ARG A 220 21.17 -7.39 -23.26
C ARG A 220 22.05 -6.91 -24.42
N SER A 221 21.46 -6.10 -25.29
CA SER A 221 22.15 -5.44 -26.40
C SER A 221 23.39 -4.66 -25.94
N PRO A 222 24.50 -4.68 -26.71
CA PRO A 222 25.68 -3.85 -26.42
C PRO A 222 25.37 -2.35 -26.41
N LYS A 223 24.26 -1.93 -27.05
CA LYS A 223 23.83 -0.53 -27.16
C LYS A 223 22.98 -0.05 -25.99
N LYS A 224 22.56 -0.96 -25.08
CA LYS A 224 21.81 -0.57 -23.88
C LYS A 224 22.62 0.39 -23.04
N GLN A 225 21.95 1.45 -22.59
CA GLN A 225 22.59 2.49 -21.79
C GLN A 225 23.05 2.00 -20.41
N THR A 226 22.29 1.07 -19.80
CA THR A 226 22.65 0.46 -18.53
C THR A 226 22.91 -1.03 -18.72
N TRP A 227 24.01 -1.50 -18.12
CA TRP A 227 24.40 -2.92 -18.09
C TRP A 227 24.44 -3.60 -19.49
N PRO A 228 25.20 -3.06 -20.47
CA PRO A 228 25.33 -3.69 -21.79
C PRO A 228 25.98 -5.08 -21.68
N ASN A 229 25.58 -6.02 -22.53
CA ASN A 229 26.06 -7.41 -22.62
C ASN A 229 25.76 -8.34 -21.42
N MET A 230 25.19 -7.83 -20.33
CA MET A 230 24.78 -8.66 -19.20
C MET A 230 23.57 -9.53 -19.55
N LEU A 231 23.41 -10.64 -18.83
CA LEU A 231 22.21 -11.46 -18.89
C LEU A 231 21.06 -10.77 -18.14
N ASP A 232 19.84 -10.93 -18.64
CA ASP A 232 18.63 -10.34 -18.06
C ASP A 232 17.62 -11.41 -17.60
N ASN A 233 16.54 -10.97 -16.97
CA ASN A 233 15.34 -11.78 -16.77
C ASN A 233 14.60 -11.90 -18.11
N SER A 234 13.67 -12.84 -18.26
CA SER A 234 13.14 -13.21 -19.57
C SER A 234 12.52 -12.03 -20.33
N VAL A 235 11.72 -11.23 -19.63
CA VAL A 235 11.17 -9.94 -20.08
C VAL A 235 11.08 -9.01 -18.87
N ALA A 236 11.48 -7.74 -19.00
CA ALA A 236 11.43 -6.80 -17.89
C ALA A 236 11.33 -5.32 -18.31
N GLY A 237 10.38 -4.60 -17.71
CA GLY A 237 10.10 -3.20 -18.04
C GLY A 237 9.84 -2.30 -16.84
N GLY A 238 9.96 -0.99 -17.04
CA GLY A 238 9.48 0.00 -16.07
C GLY A 238 7.97 0.20 -16.22
N ILE A 239 7.27 0.51 -15.13
CA ILE A 239 5.86 0.93 -15.20
C ILE A 239 5.83 2.45 -15.35
N ALA A 240 5.47 2.90 -16.56
CA ALA A 240 5.24 4.31 -16.83
C ALA A 240 4.01 4.84 -16.06
N TYR A 241 3.97 6.15 -15.86
CA TYR A 241 2.80 6.81 -15.30
C TYR A 241 1.54 6.50 -16.14
N GLY A 242 0.50 5.98 -15.47
CA GLY A 242 -0.79 5.68 -16.08
C GLY A 242 -0.94 4.23 -16.55
N ASP A 243 0.14 3.46 -16.60
CA ASP A 243 0.10 2.03 -16.92
C ASP A 243 -0.22 1.19 -15.67
N ASP A 244 -0.87 0.05 -15.87
CA ASP A 244 -1.01 -1.01 -14.86
C ASP A 244 0.01 -2.14 -15.09
N PRO A 245 0.37 -2.91 -14.04
CA PRO A 245 1.42 -3.93 -14.15
C PRO A 245 1.15 -5.01 -15.21
N VAL A 246 -0.11 -5.39 -15.44
CA VAL A 246 -0.45 -6.46 -16.40
C VAL A 246 -0.32 -5.93 -17.81
N SER A 247 -0.89 -4.76 -18.10
CA SER A 247 -0.78 -4.12 -19.41
C SER A 247 0.68 -3.80 -19.77
N SER A 248 1.48 -3.33 -18.80
CA SER A 248 2.92 -3.15 -19.00
C SER A 248 3.58 -4.48 -19.35
N MET A 249 3.34 -5.55 -18.60
CA MET A 249 3.96 -6.85 -18.89
C MET A 249 3.56 -7.41 -20.27
N VAL A 250 2.29 -7.27 -20.67
CA VAL A 250 1.83 -7.69 -22.01
C VAL A 250 2.59 -6.93 -23.11
N ARG A 251 2.75 -5.62 -22.96
CA ARG A 251 3.49 -4.77 -23.90
C ARG A 251 4.96 -5.18 -23.98
N GLU A 252 5.63 -5.30 -22.83
CA GLU A 252 7.05 -5.68 -22.76
C GLU A 252 7.30 -7.08 -23.36
N CYS A 253 6.36 -8.03 -23.23
CA CYS A 253 6.48 -9.34 -23.87
C CYS A 253 6.52 -9.26 -25.39
N GLU A 254 5.71 -8.38 -25.99
CA GLU A 254 5.72 -8.16 -27.44
C GLU A 254 6.94 -7.34 -27.88
N GLU A 255 7.32 -6.32 -27.11
CA GLU A 255 8.45 -5.42 -27.39
C GLU A 255 9.81 -6.10 -27.25
N GLU A 256 10.08 -6.84 -26.17
CA GLU A 256 11.41 -7.43 -25.95
C GLU A 256 11.55 -8.83 -26.59
N ALA A 257 10.47 -9.62 -26.63
CA ALA A 257 10.52 -11.05 -26.95
C ALA A 257 9.66 -11.48 -28.16
N CYS A 258 9.03 -10.55 -28.89
CA CYS A 258 8.07 -10.85 -29.96
C CYS A 258 6.93 -11.80 -29.53
N LEU A 259 6.61 -11.86 -28.23
CA LEU A 259 5.66 -12.82 -27.70
C LEU A 259 4.33 -12.12 -27.39
N ARG A 260 3.33 -12.38 -28.23
CA ARG A 260 1.96 -11.95 -27.97
C ARG A 260 1.36 -12.82 -26.88
N VAL A 261 1.17 -12.22 -25.71
CA VAL A 261 0.54 -12.86 -24.55
C VAL A 261 -0.81 -12.24 -24.28
N GLN A 262 -1.77 -13.06 -23.85
CA GLN A 262 -3.01 -12.55 -23.25
C GLN A 262 -2.81 -12.43 -21.73
N PRO A 263 -3.44 -11.45 -21.05
CA PRO A 263 -3.34 -11.27 -19.61
C PRO A 263 -3.52 -12.55 -18.79
N GLU A 264 -4.41 -13.44 -19.21
CA GLU A 264 -4.75 -14.69 -18.52
C GLU A 264 -3.63 -15.74 -18.59
N MET A 265 -2.66 -15.56 -19.50
CA MET A 265 -1.48 -16.43 -19.60
C MET A 265 -0.42 -16.08 -18.55
N LEU A 266 -0.43 -14.84 -18.05
CA LEU A 266 0.56 -14.35 -17.09
C LEU A 266 0.15 -14.77 -15.68
N GLN A 267 0.95 -15.63 -15.05
CA GLN A 267 0.74 -15.99 -13.65
C GLN A 267 1.40 -14.94 -12.75
N ALA A 268 0.59 -14.11 -12.08
CA ALA A 268 1.11 -13.21 -11.05
C ALA A 268 1.73 -14.02 -9.89
N ALA A 269 2.99 -13.72 -9.57
CA ALA A 269 3.81 -14.48 -8.62
C ALA A 269 4.22 -13.69 -7.38
N GLY A 270 3.74 -12.45 -7.23
CA GLY A 270 4.01 -11.57 -6.09
C GLY A 270 4.86 -10.37 -6.48
N THR A 271 5.65 -9.87 -5.53
CA THR A 271 6.52 -8.69 -5.73
C THR A 271 7.88 -8.89 -5.08
N VAL A 272 8.91 -8.39 -5.74
CA VAL A 272 10.25 -8.22 -5.18
C VAL A 272 10.48 -6.74 -4.87
N SER A 273 10.82 -6.40 -3.64
CA SER A 273 11.09 -5.03 -3.19
C SER A 273 12.46 -4.94 -2.51
N TYR A 274 13.20 -3.89 -2.85
CA TYR A 274 14.55 -3.62 -2.33
C TYR A 274 14.85 -2.12 -2.30
N ILE A 275 15.89 -1.73 -1.56
CA ILE A 275 16.38 -0.35 -1.53
C ILE A 275 17.86 -0.33 -1.93
N TYR A 276 18.12 0.15 -3.14
CA TYR A 276 19.48 0.37 -3.61
C TYR A 276 19.96 1.75 -3.19
N LEU A 277 21.12 1.84 -2.54
CA LEU A 277 21.85 3.08 -2.34
C LEU A 277 22.83 3.25 -3.48
N HIS A 278 22.62 4.34 -4.20
CA HIS A 278 23.56 4.80 -5.22
C HIS A 278 24.95 5.03 -4.61
N GLN A 279 25.99 5.11 -5.45
CA GLN A 279 27.36 5.41 -4.99
C GLN A 279 27.44 6.72 -4.19
N HIS A 280 26.54 7.66 -4.46
CA HIS A 280 26.41 8.94 -3.78
C HIS A 280 25.43 8.89 -2.58
N GLN A 281 25.07 7.68 -2.16
CA GLN A 281 24.18 7.40 -1.02
C GLN A 281 22.73 7.88 -1.19
N TRP A 282 22.29 8.17 -2.42
CA TRP A 282 20.88 8.41 -2.75
C TRP A 282 20.08 7.12 -2.69
N TYR A 283 18.86 7.19 -2.20
CA TYR A 283 17.98 6.03 -2.05
C TYR A 283 17.20 5.80 -3.34
N GLN A 284 17.23 4.55 -3.81
CA GLN A 284 16.46 4.09 -4.94
C GLN A 284 15.63 2.88 -4.48
N PRO A 285 14.48 3.13 -3.83
CA PRO A 285 13.53 2.08 -3.52
C PRO A 285 12.83 1.62 -4.79
N GLU A 286 12.76 0.30 -4.99
CA GLU A 286 12.10 -0.29 -6.16
C GLU A 286 11.15 -1.41 -5.76
N VAL A 287 10.04 -1.52 -6.48
CA VAL A 287 9.08 -2.62 -6.36
C VAL A 287 8.88 -3.23 -7.75
N GLN A 288 9.19 -4.50 -7.88
CA GLN A 288 9.07 -5.27 -9.11
C GLN A 288 7.89 -6.22 -9.00
N TYR A 289 6.87 -6.04 -9.84
CA TYR A 289 5.79 -7.01 -10.00
C TYR A 289 6.30 -8.22 -10.77
N VAL A 290 6.17 -9.40 -10.16
CA VAL A 290 6.74 -10.64 -10.71
C VAL A 290 5.64 -11.47 -11.34
N PHE A 291 5.90 -11.94 -12.56
CA PHE A 291 5.06 -12.86 -13.32
C PHE A 291 5.86 -14.10 -13.70
N ASP A 292 5.18 -15.23 -13.80
CA ASP A 292 5.71 -16.45 -14.40
C ASP A 292 4.89 -16.78 -15.66
N LEU A 293 5.56 -17.30 -16.69
CA LEU A 293 4.90 -17.73 -17.92
C LEU A 293 5.54 -19.02 -18.45
N GLU A 294 4.73 -20.06 -18.64
CA GLU A 294 5.19 -21.24 -19.37
C GLU A 294 5.15 -20.95 -20.88
N LEU A 295 6.29 -21.14 -21.56
CA LEU A 295 6.44 -20.81 -22.98
C LEU A 295 5.67 -21.79 -23.87
N PRO A 296 4.97 -21.30 -24.92
CA PRO A 296 4.37 -22.16 -25.93
C PRO A 296 5.41 -22.99 -26.69
N ASP A 297 5.02 -24.20 -27.10
CA ASP A 297 5.90 -25.13 -27.80
C ASP A 297 6.37 -24.65 -29.19
N ASN A 298 5.58 -23.79 -29.83
CA ASN A 298 5.82 -23.25 -31.16
C ASN A 298 6.47 -21.86 -31.14
N TRP A 299 6.95 -21.39 -30.00
CA TRP A 299 7.57 -20.07 -29.90
C TRP A 299 9.04 -20.10 -30.35
N ASP A 300 9.38 -19.21 -31.29
CA ASP A 300 10.74 -18.95 -31.77
C ASP A 300 11.16 -17.56 -31.28
N ALA A 301 12.05 -17.52 -30.29
CA ALA A 301 12.53 -16.29 -29.68
C ALA A 301 13.33 -15.46 -30.69
N GLN A 302 12.85 -14.24 -31.01
CA GLN A 302 13.56 -13.30 -31.86
C GLN A 302 13.64 -11.93 -31.19
N PRO A 303 14.84 -11.31 -31.09
CA PRO A 303 14.95 -9.93 -30.64
C PRO A 303 14.17 -9.00 -31.57
N ASN A 304 13.38 -8.08 -31.02
CA ASN A 304 12.47 -7.22 -31.81
C ASN A 304 12.99 -5.78 -31.93
N ASP A 305 13.16 -5.11 -30.80
CA ASP A 305 13.37 -3.66 -30.67
C ASP A 305 14.85 -3.25 -30.55
N GLY A 306 15.75 -4.23 -30.54
CA GLY A 306 17.19 -4.04 -30.39
C GLY A 306 17.67 -3.90 -28.94
N GLU A 307 16.79 -4.15 -27.96
CA GLU A 307 17.12 -4.19 -26.54
C GLU A 307 17.80 -5.50 -26.11
N VAL A 308 17.48 -6.58 -26.81
CA VAL A 308 18.07 -7.91 -26.67
C VAL A 308 19.01 -8.21 -27.86
N GLU A 309 20.17 -8.81 -27.58
CA GLU A 309 21.11 -9.28 -28.62
C GLU A 309 20.80 -10.72 -29.03
N THR A 310 20.61 -11.59 -28.03
CA THR A 310 20.39 -13.03 -28.20
C THR A 310 19.54 -13.58 -27.07
N PHE A 311 18.80 -14.66 -27.35
CA PHE A 311 18.09 -15.44 -26.34
C PHE A 311 18.79 -16.78 -26.12
N HIS A 312 18.91 -17.17 -24.85
CA HIS A 312 19.33 -18.49 -24.43
C HIS A 312 18.17 -19.18 -23.72
N LEU A 313 18.10 -20.50 -23.87
CA LEU A 313 17.14 -21.30 -23.14
C LEU A 313 17.91 -22.39 -22.39
N TRP A 314 18.05 -22.20 -21.08
CA TRP A 314 19.02 -22.93 -20.27
C TRP A 314 18.40 -23.69 -19.11
N PRO A 315 18.91 -24.88 -18.78
CA PRO A 315 18.49 -25.59 -17.58
C PRO A 315 18.87 -24.78 -16.34
N ILE A 316 18.09 -24.91 -15.26
CA ILE A 316 18.30 -24.15 -14.01
C ILE A 316 19.77 -24.21 -13.51
N PRO A 317 20.47 -25.36 -13.51
CA PRO A 317 21.89 -25.42 -13.12
C PRO A 317 22.80 -24.45 -13.90
N GLN A 318 22.60 -24.31 -15.21
CA GLN A 318 23.37 -23.39 -16.04
C GLN A 318 23.07 -21.92 -15.69
N VAL A 319 21.79 -21.62 -15.39
CA VAL A 319 21.38 -20.28 -14.95
C VAL A 319 22.05 -19.92 -13.63
N LEU A 320 22.02 -20.84 -12.65
CA LEU A 320 22.68 -20.69 -11.35
C LEU A 320 24.20 -20.49 -11.51
N GLU A 321 24.85 -21.22 -12.42
CA GLU A 321 26.28 -21.07 -12.69
C GLU A 321 26.62 -19.66 -13.22
N GLU A 322 25.86 -19.16 -14.19
CA GLU A 322 26.06 -17.83 -14.77
C GLU A 322 25.71 -16.70 -13.77
N MET A 323 24.75 -16.93 -12.87
CA MET A 323 24.49 -16.05 -11.73
C MET A 323 25.67 -16.02 -10.76
N ALA A 324 26.28 -17.17 -10.46
CA ALA A 324 27.45 -17.28 -9.59
C ALA A 324 28.68 -16.58 -10.17
N LYS A 325 28.83 -16.58 -11.50
CA LYS A 325 29.86 -15.81 -12.23
C LYS A 325 29.58 -14.30 -12.26
N GLY A 326 28.40 -13.85 -11.84
CA GLY A 326 28.02 -12.44 -11.81
C GLY A 326 27.67 -11.84 -13.18
N HIS A 327 27.35 -12.68 -14.17
CA HIS A 327 27.03 -12.24 -15.53
C HIS A 327 25.63 -11.66 -15.69
N PHE A 328 24.74 -11.89 -14.73
CA PHE A 328 23.40 -11.31 -14.70
C PHE A 328 23.37 -9.88 -14.18
N LYS A 329 22.51 -9.06 -14.79
CA LYS A 329 22.10 -7.76 -14.25
C LYS A 329 21.55 -7.98 -12.83
N PRO A 330 21.98 -7.19 -11.83
CA PRO A 330 21.72 -7.50 -10.41
C PRO A 330 20.25 -7.72 -10.05
N ASN A 331 19.37 -6.78 -10.40
CA ASN A 331 17.96 -6.87 -10.05
C ASN A 331 17.25 -8.03 -10.77
N CYS A 332 17.73 -8.41 -11.94
CA CYS A 332 17.22 -9.56 -12.70
C CYS A 332 17.64 -10.88 -12.05
N ALA A 333 18.90 -10.95 -11.57
CA ALA A 333 19.36 -12.05 -10.75
C ALA A 333 18.54 -12.16 -9.45
N LEU A 334 18.18 -11.02 -8.85
CA LEU A 334 17.33 -10.96 -7.66
C LEU A 334 15.94 -11.56 -7.90
N VAL A 335 15.29 -11.24 -9.02
CA VAL A 335 14.00 -11.83 -9.42
C VAL A 335 14.11 -13.33 -9.69
N LEU A 336 15.23 -13.80 -10.28
CA LEU A 336 15.46 -15.24 -10.44
C LEU A 336 15.66 -15.96 -9.10
N LEU A 337 16.29 -15.31 -8.09
CA LEU A 337 16.36 -15.87 -6.74
C LEU A 337 14.96 -16.02 -6.12
N ASP A 338 14.07 -15.04 -6.31
CA ASP A 338 12.65 -15.15 -5.92
C ASP A 338 11.97 -16.35 -6.60
N PHE A 339 12.13 -16.51 -7.92
CA PHE A 339 11.62 -17.68 -8.65
C PHE A 339 12.15 -19.00 -8.07
N PHE A 340 13.45 -19.09 -7.79
CA PHE A 340 14.08 -20.28 -7.22
C PHE A 340 13.61 -20.60 -5.80
N VAL A 341 13.28 -19.59 -4.99
CA VAL A 341 12.67 -19.80 -3.67
C VAL A 341 11.22 -20.29 -3.82
N ARG A 342 10.40 -19.60 -4.64
CA ARG A 342 8.98 -19.95 -4.82
C ARG A 342 8.77 -21.36 -5.36
N HIS A 343 9.67 -21.82 -6.25
CA HIS A 343 9.60 -23.16 -6.83
C HIS A 343 10.43 -24.20 -6.06
N GLY A 344 11.12 -23.81 -4.99
CA GLY A 344 11.80 -24.74 -4.08
C GLY A 344 13.17 -25.24 -4.55
N VAL A 345 13.80 -24.57 -5.52
CA VAL A 345 15.21 -24.79 -5.89
C VAL A 345 16.13 -24.41 -4.72
N ILE A 346 15.82 -23.28 -4.06
CA ILE A 346 16.50 -22.82 -2.85
C ILE A 346 15.54 -23.03 -1.67
N GLY A 347 15.89 -23.94 -0.76
CA GLY A 347 15.07 -24.30 0.40
C GLY A 347 15.50 -23.64 1.71
N ALA A 348 14.70 -23.87 2.76
CA ALA A 348 14.88 -23.29 4.09
C ALA A 348 16.18 -23.71 4.80
N GLU A 349 16.81 -24.80 4.34
CA GLU A 349 18.11 -25.28 4.77
C GLU A 349 19.28 -24.45 4.24
N HIS A 350 19.07 -23.60 3.23
CA HIS A 350 20.11 -22.72 2.72
C HIS A 350 20.50 -21.67 3.79
N PRO A 351 21.80 -21.50 4.12
CA PRO A 351 22.23 -20.62 5.21
C PRO A 351 21.78 -19.16 5.05
N ASP A 352 21.71 -18.68 3.79
CA ASP A 352 21.26 -17.33 3.47
C ASP A 352 19.73 -17.18 3.33
N TYR A 353 18.93 -18.24 3.47
CA TYR A 353 17.50 -18.26 3.10
C TYR A 353 16.68 -17.14 3.77
N LEU A 354 16.82 -16.96 5.08
CA LEU A 354 16.09 -15.92 5.81
C LEU A 354 16.53 -14.51 5.40
N SER A 355 17.83 -14.30 5.23
CA SER A 355 18.36 -13.01 4.79
C SER A 355 17.94 -12.68 3.36
N LEU A 356 17.84 -13.69 2.49
CA LEU A 356 17.31 -13.57 1.15
C LEU A 356 15.87 -13.09 1.21
N LEU A 357 14.98 -13.82 1.89
CA LEU A 357 13.56 -13.47 2.03
C LEU A 357 13.34 -12.06 2.60
N GLN A 358 14.11 -11.67 3.63
CA GLN A 358 14.00 -10.34 4.23
C GLN A 358 14.42 -9.21 3.29
N ARG A 359 15.42 -9.45 2.43
CA ARG A 359 16.03 -8.43 1.56
C ARG A 359 15.36 -8.33 0.18
N ILE A 360 14.72 -9.40 -0.29
CA ILE A 360 13.92 -9.39 -1.55
C ILE A 360 12.47 -8.95 -1.32
N HIS A 361 12.01 -8.91 -0.07
CA HIS A 361 10.70 -8.37 0.31
C HIS A 361 10.88 -7.23 1.34
N ARG A 362 11.81 -6.30 1.06
CA ARG A 362 12.04 -5.15 1.93
C ARG A 362 10.75 -4.35 2.12
N THR A 363 10.44 -4.06 3.38
CA THR A 363 9.48 -3.02 3.72
C THR A 363 10.05 -1.66 3.32
N ILE A 364 9.38 -0.98 2.40
CA ILE A 364 9.72 0.38 2.03
C ILE A 364 9.22 1.33 3.13
N PRO A 365 10.04 2.27 3.63
CA PRO A 365 9.73 3.11 4.78
C PRO A 365 8.67 4.20 4.53
N HIS A 366 7.85 4.07 3.48
CA HIS A 366 6.71 4.94 3.19
C HIS A 366 5.65 4.19 2.34
N PRO A 367 4.38 4.63 2.32
CA PRO A 367 3.27 3.85 1.79
C PRO A 367 3.43 3.47 0.31
N LEU A 368 3.24 2.20 -0.02
CA LEU A 368 3.13 1.69 -1.38
C LEU A 368 1.69 1.86 -1.88
N GLY A 369 1.51 2.15 -3.17
CA GLY A 369 0.24 2.69 -3.66
C GLY A 369 -0.11 2.36 -5.09
N VAL A 370 0.15 1.15 -5.58
CA VAL A 370 -0.30 0.75 -6.92
C VAL A 370 -1.42 -0.29 -6.78
N THR A 371 -2.65 0.18 -6.97
CA THR A 371 -3.78 -0.66 -7.36
C THR A 371 -4.70 0.21 -8.22
N LEU A 372 -4.55 0.10 -9.53
CA LEU A 372 -5.48 0.69 -10.50
C LEU A 372 -6.07 -0.48 -11.29
N SER A 373 -7.34 -0.79 -11.06
CA SER A 373 -8.16 -1.39 -12.10
C SER A 373 -9.09 -0.30 -12.60
N SER A 374 -8.82 0.19 -13.81
CA SER A 374 -9.73 1.07 -14.53
C SER A 374 -10.79 0.20 -15.20
N ARG A 375 -11.98 0.14 -14.61
CA ARG A 375 -13.20 0.06 -15.41
C ARG A 375 -13.91 1.39 -15.29
N SER A 376 -13.93 2.07 -16.43
CA SER A 376 -14.57 3.35 -16.67
C SER A 376 -16.01 3.41 -16.14
N ALA A 377 -16.28 4.37 -15.27
CA ALA A 377 -17.53 5.10 -15.28
C ALA A 377 -17.15 6.57 -15.38
N GLY A 378 -17.48 7.19 -16.52
CA GLY A 378 -17.31 8.62 -16.69
C GLY A 378 -18.18 9.37 -15.72
N ASP A 379 -17.80 10.60 -15.40
CA ASP A 379 -18.73 11.71 -15.50
C ASP A 379 -17.97 13.04 -15.51
N ASN A 380 -18.46 13.90 -16.41
CA ASN A 380 -18.09 15.30 -16.53
C ASN A 380 -18.43 16.03 -15.24
N GLU A 381 -17.50 16.81 -14.69
CA GLU A 381 -17.89 17.99 -13.94
C GLU A 381 -17.11 19.22 -14.39
N SER A 382 -17.93 20.14 -14.90
CA SER A 382 -17.67 21.50 -15.29
C SER A 382 -17.14 22.33 -14.13
N SER A 383 -16.11 23.11 -14.45
CA SER A 383 -15.68 24.31 -13.76
C SER A 383 -16.83 25.20 -13.29
N ASN A 384 -16.84 25.56 -12.01
CA ASN A 384 -17.25 26.89 -11.57
C ASN A 384 -16.50 27.29 -10.31
N GLY A 385 -15.70 28.35 -10.44
CA GLY A 385 -14.96 28.94 -9.35
C GLY A 385 -15.85 29.71 -8.38
N ALA A 386 -15.42 29.74 -7.14
CA ALA A 386 -15.73 30.80 -6.20
C ALA A 386 -14.45 31.11 -5.42
N GLU A 387 -13.88 32.28 -5.71
CA GLU A 387 -12.82 32.91 -4.92
C GLU A 387 -13.33 33.16 -3.49
N VAL A 388 -12.52 32.80 -2.49
CA VAL A 388 -12.62 33.39 -1.15
C VAL A 388 -11.23 33.88 -0.74
N ASN A 389 -11.06 35.19 -0.76
CA ASN A 389 -9.96 35.91 -0.15
C ASN A 389 -10.06 35.80 1.38
N SER A 390 -8.98 35.40 2.06
CA SER A 390 -8.33 36.25 3.08
C SER A 390 -7.18 35.52 3.78
N THR A 391 -5.98 36.07 3.59
CA THR A 391 -4.91 36.24 4.59
C THR A 391 -5.21 35.82 6.04
N THR A 392 -4.37 34.95 6.60
CA THR A 392 -3.61 35.20 7.84
C THR A 392 -2.48 34.17 7.98
N GLU A 393 -1.29 34.66 8.32
CA GLU A 393 -0.12 33.89 8.76
C GLU A 393 -0.47 32.89 9.87
N THR A 394 0.23 31.75 9.96
CA THR A 394 0.99 31.35 11.17
C THR A 394 1.64 29.96 11.08
N ALA A 395 2.88 29.92 11.59
CA ALA A 395 3.44 28.91 12.49
C ALA A 395 3.70 27.45 12.05
N VAL A 396 4.77 26.92 12.65
CA VAL A 396 5.21 25.53 12.61
C VAL A 396 4.18 24.66 13.33
N ASP A 397 3.41 23.83 12.61
CA ASP A 397 2.49 22.89 13.26
C ASP A 397 3.23 21.62 13.73
N THR A 398 3.76 21.68 14.94
CA THR A 398 3.65 20.53 15.85
C THR A 398 2.16 20.25 16.02
N HIS A 399 1.67 19.11 15.54
CA HIS A 399 0.26 18.77 15.66
C HIS A 399 -0.04 18.34 17.11
N THR A 400 -0.04 19.28 18.04
CA THR A 400 -0.63 19.11 19.37
C THR A 400 -2.14 19.13 19.18
N ALA A 401 -2.74 17.98 18.88
CA ALA A 401 -4.19 17.87 18.95
C ALA A 401 -4.60 18.03 20.41
N VAL A 402 -5.46 19.00 20.75
CA VAL A 402 -6.03 19.13 22.11
C VAL A 402 -7.47 18.63 22.06
N ILE A 403 -7.79 17.53 22.73
CA ILE A 403 -9.18 17.08 22.92
C ILE A 403 -9.73 17.81 24.15
N HIS A 404 -10.57 18.83 23.97
CA HIS A 404 -11.20 19.55 25.09
C HIS A 404 -12.53 18.91 25.52
N THR A 405 -12.77 18.79 26.82
CA THR A 405 -14.02 18.26 27.40
C THR A 405 -14.93 19.33 28.04
N GLN A 406 -14.84 20.60 27.62
CA GLN A 406 -15.47 21.74 28.31
C GLN A 406 -17.01 21.69 28.44
N SER A 407 -17.49 22.18 29.59
CA SER A 407 -18.91 22.29 29.99
C SER A 407 -19.71 23.39 29.27
N SER A 408 -20.49 23.00 28.25
CA SER A 408 -21.87 23.49 27.96
C SER A 408 -22.57 22.69 26.86
N SER A 409 -21.85 21.75 26.26
CA SER A 409 -22.31 20.74 25.30
C SER A 409 -21.43 19.51 25.52
N ILE A 410 -22.00 18.40 25.98
CA ILE A 410 -21.23 17.19 26.24
C ILE A 410 -20.49 16.76 24.97
N LEU A 411 -19.17 16.63 25.09
CA LEU A 411 -18.22 16.24 24.04
C LEU A 411 -18.18 17.21 22.85
N THR A 412 -17.46 18.31 23.00
CA THR A 412 -17.03 19.15 21.87
C THR A 412 -15.50 19.19 21.78
N PRO A 413 -14.86 18.28 21.03
CA PRO A 413 -13.46 18.32 20.69
C PRO A 413 -13.29 19.47 19.71
N THR A 414 -12.97 20.64 20.25
CA THR A 414 -12.54 21.79 19.45
C THR A 414 -11.12 21.52 18.97
N CYS A 415 -10.96 20.58 18.03
CA CYS A 415 -9.74 20.52 17.24
C CYS A 415 -9.64 21.84 16.46
N ALA A 416 -8.69 22.70 16.85
CA ALA A 416 -8.26 23.90 16.14
C ALA A 416 -9.25 25.09 15.98
N TRP A 417 -10.43 25.10 16.61
CA TRP A 417 -11.35 26.23 16.49
C TRP A 417 -11.40 27.12 17.73
N LYS A 418 -10.84 28.34 17.60
CA LYS A 418 -11.09 29.45 18.54
C LYS A 418 -12.51 29.98 18.32
N GLY A 419 -13.54 29.38 18.91
CA GLY A 419 -14.93 29.83 18.73
C GLY A 419 -16.00 28.90 19.33
N THR A 420 -17.25 29.08 18.92
CA THR A 420 -18.37 28.16 19.17
C THR A 420 -18.06 26.77 18.60
N ALA A 421 -18.59 25.72 19.23
CA ALA A 421 -18.41 24.34 18.79
C ALA A 421 -18.71 24.15 17.29
N PRO A 422 -17.87 23.42 16.54
CA PRO A 422 -18.13 23.16 15.12
C PRO A 422 -19.42 22.32 14.97
N PRO A 423 -20.18 22.51 13.87
CA PRO A 423 -21.32 21.65 13.58
C PRO A 423 -20.87 20.21 13.40
N TYR A 424 -21.66 19.26 13.90
CA TYR A 424 -21.35 17.84 13.81
C TYR A 424 -22.54 17.01 13.36
N ALA A 425 -22.23 15.84 12.79
CA ALA A 425 -23.21 14.80 12.52
C ALA A 425 -23.30 13.82 13.69
N LEU A 426 -24.52 13.42 14.03
CA LEU A 426 -24.79 12.29 14.91
C LEU A 426 -25.29 11.10 14.08
N ILE A 427 -24.55 10.01 14.11
CA ILE A 427 -24.85 8.76 13.42
C ILE A 427 -25.34 7.72 14.44
N ILE A 428 -26.51 7.12 14.20
CA ILE A 428 -27.06 6.04 15.03
C ILE A 428 -26.85 4.71 14.31
N LEU A 429 -26.07 3.81 14.91
CA LEU A 429 -25.82 2.46 14.36
C LEU A 429 -26.82 1.43 14.89
N ASN A 430 -26.85 0.26 14.24
CA ASN A 430 -27.79 -0.83 14.56
C ASN A 430 -27.41 -1.60 15.84
N GLN A 431 -27.41 -0.91 16.98
CA GLN A 431 -27.29 -1.46 18.34
C GLN A 431 -28.13 -0.64 19.32
N PRO A 432 -28.56 -1.21 20.46
CA PRO A 432 -29.30 -0.46 21.47
C PRO A 432 -28.56 0.82 21.89
N ILE A 433 -29.30 1.91 22.06
CA ILE A 433 -28.78 3.19 22.59
C ILE A 433 -28.58 3.03 24.10
N ASP A 434 -27.49 2.37 24.48
CA ASP A 434 -27.14 2.04 25.86
C ASP A 434 -26.16 3.07 26.43
N MET A 435 -26.68 4.25 26.70
CA MET A 435 -25.95 5.36 27.31
C MET A 435 -26.91 6.21 28.14
N ALA A 436 -26.36 7.08 28.99
CA ALA A 436 -27.15 7.93 29.84
C ALA A 436 -28.09 8.81 29.00
N HIS A 437 -29.37 8.86 29.39
CA HIS A 437 -30.41 9.52 28.59
C HIS A 437 -30.12 11.01 28.36
N ASN A 438 -29.67 11.72 29.39
CA ASN A 438 -29.26 13.12 29.28
C ASN A 438 -28.10 13.31 28.29
N LEU A 439 -27.10 12.42 28.32
CA LEU A 439 -25.98 12.46 27.39
C LEU A 439 -26.44 12.29 25.94
N PHE A 440 -27.30 11.29 25.67
CA PHE A 440 -27.82 11.05 24.34
C PHE A 440 -28.66 12.22 23.81
N ILE A 441 -29.59 12.74 24.62
CA ILE A 441 -30.46 13.86 24.22
C ILE A 441 -29.65 15.13 24.00
N GLU A 442 -28.57 15.34 24.75
CA GLU A 442 -27.69 16.48 24.53
C GLU A 442 -26.87 16.36 23.24
N LEU A 443 -26.36 15.17 22.92
CA LEU A 443 -25.73 14.89 21.62
C LEU A 443 -26.73 15.07 20.47
N TRP A 444 -27.97 14.62 20.65
CA TRP A 444 -29.02 14.78 19.66
C TRP A 444 -29.34 16.26 19.42
N ASN A 445 -29.70 17.01 20.46
CA ASN A 445 -30.14 18.40 20.31
C ASN A 445 -29.07 19.34 19.76
N ASN A 446 -27.79 19.02 19.94
CA ASN A 446 -26.67 19.84 19.48
C ASN A 446 -26.12 19.39 18.12
N ALA A 447 -26.55 18.25 17.58
CA ALA A 447 -26.14 17.80 16.26
C ALA A 447 -26.78 18.66 15.16
N SER A 448 -26.00 18.96 14.13
CA SER A 448 -26.47 19.69 12.94
C SER A 448 -27.04 18.77 11.87
N LEU A 449 -26.78 17.46 11.97
CA LEU A 449 -27.25 16.45 11.05
C LEU A 449 -27.41 15.11 11.78
N HIS A 450 -28.56 14.46 11.59
CA HIS A 450 -28.89 13.17 12.19
C HIS A 450 -29.01 12.10 11.11
N ILE A 451 -28.17 11.07 11.19
CA ILE A 451 -28.17 9.96 10.24
C ILE A 451 -28.43 8.65 10.99
N CYS A 452 -29.38 7.86 10.55
CA CYS A 452 -29.56 6.48 11.02
C CYS A 452 -29.01 5.50 9.98
N ALA A 453 -28.07 4.65 10.40
CA ALA A 453 -27.49 3.61 9.55
C ALA A 453 -28.38 2.37 9.58
N ASP A 454 -29.17 2.18 8.52
CA ASP A 454 -30.10 1.06 8.32
C ASP A 454 -30.90 0.71 9.59
N GLY A 455 -30.59 -0.43 10.23
CA GLY A 455 -31.27 -0.89 11.45
C GLY A 455 -31.08 0.03 12.66
N GLY A 456 -30.12 0.96 12.66
CA GLY A 456 -30.01 2.03 13.66
C GLY A 456 -31.27 2.89 13.75
N THR A 457 -32.03 2.99 12.65
CA THR A 457 -33.34 3.66 12.63
C THR A 457 -34.36 2.96 13.54
N ASN A 458 -34.31 1.61 13.59
CA ASN A 458 -35.16 0.85 14.50
C ASN A 458 -34.82 1.17 15.96
N GLN A 459 -33.53 1.29 16.26
CA GLN A 459 -33.04 1.60 17.61
C GLN A 459 -33.52 2.98 18.06
N LEU A 460 -33.44 3.98 17.17
CA LEU A 460 -33.98 5.32 17.43
C LEU A 460 -35.50 5.28 17.66
N TYR A 461 -36.23 4.57 16.79
CA TYR A 461 -37.69 4.43 16.91
C TYR A 461 -38.12 3.78 18.23
N ASP A 462 -37.42 2.73 18.63
CA ASP A 462 -37.72 1.99 19.86
C ASP A 462 -37.31 2.79 21.11
N TYR A 463 -36.29 3.65 20.99
CA TYR A 463 -35.83 4.55 22.05
C TYR A 463 -36.78 5.73 22.28
N ASP A 464 -37.02 6.55 21.25
CA ASP A 464 -37.93 7.69 21.29
C ASP A 464 -38.43 8.07 19.89
N ARG A 465 -39.70 7.78 19.64
CA ARG A 465 -40.38 8.04 18.36
C ARG A 465 -40.55 9.52 18.02
N SER A 466 -40.33 10.42 18.99
CA SER A 466 -40.42 11.86 18.77
C SER A 466 -39.17 12.41 18.07
N LEU A 467 -38.02 11.73 18.20
CA LEU A 467 -36.76 12.11 17.59
C LEU A 467 -36.77 11.78 16.10
N GLN A 468 -36.65 12.80 15.26
CA GLN A 468 -36.74 12.69 13.80
C GLN A 468 -35.34 12.72 13.17
N PRO A 469 -34.87 11.62 12.55
CA PRO A 469 -33.63 11.66 11.78
C PRO A 469 -33.82 12.44 10.48
N ASP A 470 -32.75 13.09 10.03
CA ASP A 470 -32.71 13.77 8.73
C ASP A 470 -32.57 12.74 7.60
N ILE A 471 -31.69 11.76 7.79
CA ILE A 471 -31.34 10.75 6.78
C ILE A 471 -31.41 9.35 7.38
N ILE A 472 -31.94 8.41 6.60
CA ILE A 472 -31.85 6.97 6.82
C ILE A 472 -31.05 6.38 5.67
N ALA A 473 -29.92 5.73 5.94
CA ALA A 473 -28.98 5.28 4.93
C ALA A 473 -28.54 3.83 5.15
N GLY A 474 -28.55 3.02 4.10
CA GLY A 474 -27.98 1.67 4.10
C GLY A 474 -28.54 0.81 2.99
N ASP A 475 -28.29 -0.50 3.04
CA ASP A 475 -28.95 -1.47 2.14
C ASP A 475 -30.41 -1.79 2.54
N LEU A 476 -30.84 -1.29 3.69
CA LEU A 476 -32.21 -1.33 4.20
C LEU A 476 -32.71 -2.76 4.51
N ASP A 477 -31.78 -3.69 4.74
CA ASP A 477 -32.10 -5.10 5.00
C ASP A 477 -32.52 -5.36 6.46
N SER A 478 -32.07 -4.51 7.39
CA SER A 478 -32.40 -4.61 8.81
C SER A 478 -33.51 -3.63 9.23
N LEU A 479 -33.76 -2.58 8.44
CA LEU A 479 -34.82 -1.60 8.68
C LEU A 479 -36.23 -2.21 8.59
N ARG A 480 -37.03 -2.08 9.65
CA ARG A 480 -38.41 -2.59 9.65
C ARG A 480 -39.31 -1.74 8.73
N PRO A 481 -40.17 -2.34 7.89
CA PRO A 481 -41.00 -1.59 6.93
C PRO A 481 -41.90 -0.51 7.55
N GLU A 482 -42.46 -0.78 8.73
CA GLU A 482 -43.31 0.18 9.46
C GLU A 482 -42.50 1.35 10.01
N VAL A 483 -41.25 1.12 10.42
CA VAL A 483 -40.34 2.17 10.91
C VAL A 483 -39.87 3.05 9.76
N ARG A 484 -39.52 2.43 8.62
CA ARG A 484 -39.18 3.14 7.39
C ARG A 484 -40.29 4.10 6.99
N SER A 485 -41.52 3.59 6.92
CA SER A 485 -42.69 4.38 6.52
C SER A 485 -42.94 5.51 7.52
N TYR A 486 -42.88 5.23 8.83
CA TYR A 486 -43.07 6.21 9.88
C TYR A 486 -42.17 7.45 9.73
N PHE A 487 -40.87 7.26 9.52
CA PHE A 487 -39.94 8.39 9.41
C PHE A 487 -39.93 9.03 8.03
N ALA A 488 -40.11 8.25 6.95
CA ALA A 488 -40.21 8.78 5.59
C ALA A 488 -41.43 9.71 5.44
N ASP A 489 -42.59 9.32 5.98
CA ASP A 489 -43.82 10.13 5.97
C ASP A 489 -43.66 11.45 6.76
N ARG A 490 -42.69 11.49 7.68
CA ARG A 490 -42.33 12.66 8.50
C ARG A 490 -41.16 13.45 7.91
N GLY A 491 -40.68 13.10 6.72
CA GLY A 491 -39.70 13.87 5.96
C GLY A 491 -38.25 13.39 6.05
N ALA A 492 -37.97 12.21 6.62
CA ALA A 492 -36.62 11.64 6.55
C ALA A 492 -36.27 11.25 5.10
N GLU A 493 -35.07 11.62 4.65
CA GLU A 493 -34.52 11.20 3.37
C GLU A 493 -34.03 9.75 3.46
N VAL A 494 -34.58 8.84 2.64
CA VAL A 494 -34.21 7.43 2.66
C VAL A 494 -33.30 7.10 1.48
N LEU A 495 -32.03 6.83 1.77
CA LEU A 495 -30.99 6.51 0.79
C LEU A 495 -30.69 5.01 0.82
N HIS A 496 -30.95 4.34 -0.31
CA HIS A 496 -30.76 2.90 -0.46
C HIS A 496 -29.49 2.60 -1.27
N PHE A 497 -28.62 1.75 -0.72
CA PHE A 497 -27.35 1.37 -1.34
C PHE A 497 -27.28 -0.15 -1.52
N THR A 498 -27.03 -0.61 -2.74
CA THR A 498 -26.89 -2.04 -3.03
C THR A 498 -25.46 -2.57 -2.87
N ASP A 499 -24.50 -1.68 -2.60
CA ASP A 499 -23.11 -2.05 -2.38
C ASP A 499 -22.94 -2.84 -1.07
N GLN A 500 -22.23 -3.96 -1.18
CA GLN A 500 -21.94 -4.89 -0.09
C GLN A 500 -20.46 -4.83 0.35
N ASP A 501 -19.62 -4.10 -0.38
CA ASP A 501 -18.21 -3.93 -0.03
C ASP A 501 -18.00 -2.84 1.05
N THR A 502 -19.01 -2.01 1.31
CA THR A 502 -19.01 -1.00 2.38
C THR A 502 -20.09 -1.24 3.43
N THR A 503 -19.76 -0.98 4.69
CA THR A 503 -20.74 -1.08 5.79
C THR A 503 -21.66 0.14 5.82
N ASP A 504 -22.84 0.03 6.42
CA ASP A 504 -23.75 1.18 6.52
C ASP A 504 -23.20 2.32 7.36
N PHE A 505 -22.25 2.02 8.25
CA PHE A 505 -21.49 3.05 8.95
C PHE A 505 -20.57 3.82 7.98
N MET A 506 -19.85 3.13 7.07
CA MET A 506 -19.06 3.78 6.02
C MET A 506 -19.93 4.68 5.13
N LYS A 507 -21.08 4.17 4.67
CA LYS A 507 -22.04 4.92 3.86
C LYS A 507 -22.55 6.18 4.58
N SER A 508 -22.94 6.04 5.86
CA SER A 508 -23.43 7.15 6.68
C SER A 508 -22.36 8.23 6.91
N THR A 509 -21.12 7.83 7.16
CA THR A 509 -19.99 8.76 7.30
C THR A 509 -19.69 9.50 5.99
N THR A 510 -19.73 8.80 4.84
CA THR A 510 -19.58 9.44 3.53
C THR A 510 -20.64 10.52 3.32
N ILE A 511 -21.90 10.20 3.61
CA ILE A 511 -23.01 11.16 3.52
C ILE A 511 -22.78 12.37 4.44
N ALA A 512 -22.38 12.14 5.70
CA ALA A 512 -22.09 13.23 6.64
C ALA A 512 -21.02 14.18 6.09
N VAL A 513 -19.93 13.65 5.54
CA VAL A 513 -18.84 14.44 4.97
C VAL A 513 -19.28 15.19 3.71
N GLU A 514 -20.05 14.55 2.83
CA GLU A 514 -20.61 15.20 1.63
C GLU A 514 -21.60 16.32 1.98
N ARG A 515 -22.27 16.22 3.13
CA ARG A 515 -23.11 17.28 3.72
C ARG A 515 -22.30 18.34 4.49
N GLY A 516 -20.97 18.31 4.39
CA GLY A 516 -20.06 19.31 4.97
C GLY A 516 -19.77 19.14 6.46
N MET A 517 -20.05 17.95 7.03
CA MET A 517 -19.75 17.67 8.43
C MET A 517 -18.31 17.15 8.55
N HIS A 518 -17.54 17.76 9.45
CA HIS A 518 -16.14 17.39 9.73
C HIS A 518 -15.94 16.87 11.16
N LEU A 519 -17.00 16.86 11.96
CA LEU A 519 -17.03 16.23 13.27
C LEU A 519 -18.20 15.24 13.29
N ILE A 520 -17.90 14.00 13.67
CA ILE A 520 -18.87 12.90 13.63
C ILE A 520 -18.88 12.17 14.96
N TYR A 521 -20.07 12.07 15.56
CA TYR A 521 -20.36 11.18 16.67
C TYR A 521 -21.16 10.00 16.17
N ALA A 522 -20.68 8.79 16.43
CA ALA A 522 -21.42 7.57 16.14
C ALA A 522 -21.84 6.90 17.44
N VAL A 523 -23.15 6.84 17.70
CA VAL A 523 -23.72 6.05 18.79
C VAL A 523 -23.75 4.60 18.33
N CYS A 524 -23.02 3.77 19.06
CA CYS A 524 -22.81 2.38 18.71
C CYS A 524 -22.87 1.48 19.94
N GLY A 525 -23.11 0.19 19.70
CA GLY A 525 -22.87 -0.86 20.69
C GLY A 525 -21.55 -1.55 20.37
N MET A 526 -20.71 -1.66 21.39
CA MET A 526 -19.50 -2.50 21.36
C MET A 526 -19.77 -3.94 21.82
N GLY A 527 -21.02 -4.25 22.19
CA GLY A 527 -21.51 -5.58 22.55
C GLY A 527 -22.18 -6.33 21.39
N GLY A 528 -22.55 -7.59 21.61
CA GLY A 528 -23.21 -8.42 20.61
C GLY A 528 -22.22 -9.15 19.68
N ARG A 529 -22.36 -8.94 18.37
CA ARG A 529 -21.51 -9.56 17.34
C ARG A 529 -20.10 -8.97 17.37
N VAL A 530 -19.10 -9.82 17.64
CA VAL A 530 -17.70 -9.40 17.77
C VAL A 530 -17.17 -8.76 16.48
N ASP A 531 -17.55 -9.31 15.33
CA ASP A 531 -17.18 -8.78 14.01
C ASP A 531 -17.75 -7.37 13.76
N HIS A 532 -18.95 -7.08 14.26
CA HIS A 532 -19.53 -5.73 14.18
C HIS A 532 -18.77 -4.74 15.07
N ALA A 533 -18.46 -5.12 16.31
CA ALA A 533 -17.69 -4.28 17.21
C ALA A 533 -16.30 -3.95 16.62
N LEU A 534 -15.60 -4.97 16.10
CA LEU A 534 -14.32 -4.77 15.40
C LEU A 534 -14.49 -3.96 14.11
N GLY A 535 -15.60 -4.12 13.38
CA GLY A 535 -15.95 -3.31 12.22
C GLY A 535 -16.09 -1.83 12.55
N ASN A 536 -16.70 -1.49 13.69
CA ASN A 536 -16.81 -0.10 14.18
C ASN A 536 -15.42 0.47 14.53
N LEU A 537 -14.54 -0.31 15.15
CA LEU A 537 -13.17 0.12 15.42
C LEU A 537 -12.37 0.32 14.13
N ASN A 538 -12.49 -0.62 13.19
CA ASN A 538 -11.88 -0.51 11.86
C ASN A 538 -12.38 0.73 11.10
N HIS A 539 -13.65 1.12 11.29
CA HIS A 539 -14.18 2.34 10.69
C HIS A 539 -13.38 3.59 11.10
N LEU A 540 -12.89 3.68 12.34
CA LEU A 540 -12.06 4.81 12.77
C LEU A 540 -10.77 4.91 11.94
N PHE A 541 -10.12 3.77 11.65
CA PHE A 541 -8.94 3.72 10.77
C PHE A 541 -9.30 4.08 9.32
N TRP A 542 -10.42 3.55 8.82
CA TRP A 542 -10.93 3.86 7.49
C TRP A 542 -11.21 5.36 7.32
N ALA A 543 -11.98 5.96 8.23
CA ALA A 543 -12.33 7.38 8.22
C ALA A 543 -11.07 8.25 8.33
N TYR A 544 -10.17 7.91 9.26
CA TYR A 544 -8.85 8.54 9.40
C TYR A 544 -8.04 8.53 8.10
N SER A 545 -8.04 7.41 7.37
CA SER A 545 -7.29 7.25 6.14
C SER A 545 -7.89 8.00 4.94
N ARG A 546 -9.22 8.21 4.97
CA ARG A 546 -10.02 8.66 3.82
C ARG A 546 -10.39 10.13 3.87
N TYR A 547 -10.65 10.68 5.06
CA TYR A 547 -11.16 12.03 5.27
C TYR A 547 -10.22 12.84 6.18
N ARG A 548 -9.34 13.64 5.57
CA ARG A 548 -8.46 14.54 6.34
C ARG A 548 -9.25 15.68 6.94
N GLY A 549 -8.99 15.96 8.22
CA GLY A 549 -9.70 16.99 8.98
C GLY A 549 -11.11 16.60 9.39
N CYS A 550 -11.54 15.35 9.12
CA CYS A 550 -12.74 14.79 9.71
C CYS A 550 -12.37 14.01 10.96
N GLU A 551 -12.95 14.38 12.11
CA GLU A 551 -12.77 13.68 13.37
C GLU A 551 -14.01 12.82 13.67
N THR A 552 -13.78 11.57 14.06
CA THR A 552 -14.84 10.59 14.30
C THR A 552 -14.69 9.97 15.68
N PHE A 553 -15.78 9.99 16.43
CA PHE A 553 -15.87 9.49 17.79
C PHE A 553 -16.94 8.42 17.87
N LEU A 554 -16.59 7.27 18.46
CA LEU A 554 -17.57 6.26 18.83
C LEU A 554 -18.02 6.51 20.26
N ILE A 555 -19.32 6.45 20.48
CA ILE A 555 -19.92 6.53 21.80
C ILE A 555 -20.63 5.22 22.08
N SER A 556 -20.22 4.55 23.16
CA SER A 556 -20.82 3.29 23.62
C SER A 556 -20.73 3.19 25.14
N ASN A 557 -21.83 2.87 25.84
CA ASN A 557 -21.85 2.65 27.29
C ASN A 557 -21.19 3.78 28.09
N ASN A 558 -21.52 5.04 27.78
CA ASN A 558 -20.89 6.23 28.35
C ASN A 558 -19.36 6.29 28.18
N ASN A 559 -18.80 5.60 27.18
CA ASN A 559 -17.40 5.72 26.81
C ASN A 559 -17.29 6.44 25.47
N LEU A 560 -16.26 7.27 25.35
CA LEU A 560 -15.81 7.86 24.10
C LEU A 560 -14.58 7.10 23.63
N THR A 561 -14.58 6.75 22.35
CA THR A 561 -13.46 6.11 21.68
C THR A 561 -13.11 6.86 20.39
N CYS A 562 -11.82 7.14 20.18
CA CYS A 562 -11.32 7.79 18.98
C CYS A 562 -9.91 7.28 18.61
N LEU A 563 -9.43 7.68 17.44
CA LEU A 563 -8.10 7.32 16.95
C LEU A 563 -7.13 8.49 17.11
N LEU A 564 -6.08 8.30 17.91
CA LEU A 564 -4.97 9.23 18.03
C LEU A 564 -4.02 9.08 16.86
N ARG A 565 -3.59 10.22 16.30
CA ARG A 565 -2.64 10.27 15.18
C ARG A 565 -1.20 10.09 15.68
N PRO A 566 -0.27 9.61 14.84
CA PRO A 566 1.16 9.66 15.14
C PRO A 566 1.60 11.08 15.47
N GLY A 567 2.42 11.22 16.52
CA GLY A 567 2.81 12.50 17.10
C GLY A 567 2.38 12.61 18.55
N GLU A 568 2.25 13.85 19.03
CA GLU A 568 1.85 14.16 20.39
C GLU A 568 0.42 14.70 20.40
N THR A 569 -0.45 14.03 21.14
CA THR A 569 -1.82 14.50 21.41
C THR A 569 -1.93 14.90 22.87
N VAL A 570 -2.56 16.03 23.13
CA VAL A 570 -2.97 16.47 24.46
C VAL A 570 -4.48 16.26 24.58
N ILE A 571 -4.92 15.74 25.71
CA ILE A 571 -6.33 15.48 26.01
C ILE A 571 -6.60 16.28 27.27
N ASP A 572 -7.40 17.32 27.13
CA ASP A 572 -7.87 18.14 28.24
C ASP A 572 -9.07 17.43 28.89
N CYS A 573 -8.83 16.95 30.10
CA CYS A 573 -9.72 16.13 30.90
C CYS A 573 -10.31 16.93 32.09
N THR A 574 -10.39 18.26 31.96
CA THR A 574 -10.82 19.14 33.06
C THR A 574 -12.29 18.94 33.49
N ASP A 575 -13.16 18.56 32.56
CA ASP A 575 -14.61 18.44 32.78
C ASP A 575 -15.17 17.10 32.23
N ASN A 576 -16.24 16.56 32.83
CA ASN A 576 -17.02 15.43 32.28
C ASN A 576 -16.22 14.18 31.88
N VAL A 577 -15.18 13.84 32.66
CA VAL A 577 -14.36 12.64 32.47
C VAL A 577 -14.67 11.61 33.56
N GLY A 578 -14.88 10.37 33.16
CA GLY A 578 -15.04 9.23 34.08
C GLY A 578 -13.70 8.77 34.66
N ALA A 579 -13.72 7.69 35.43
CA ALA A 579 -12.54 7.29 36.20
C ALA A 579 -11.49 6.60 35.32
N HIS A 580 -11.92 5.90 34.28
CA HIS A 580 -11.05 5.00 33.52
C HIS A 580 -10.81 5.42 32.07
N CYS A 581 -9.62 5.04 31.58
CA CYS A 581 -9.24 5.19 30.18
C CYS A 581 -8.36 4.02 29.70
N GLY A 582 -8.06 3.99 28.40
CA GLY A 582 -7.19 3.00 27.79
C GLY A 582 -6.57 3.44 26.48
N LEU A 583 -5.46 2.79 26.12
CA LEU A 583 -4.69 2.96 24.90
C LEU A 583 -4.46 1.60 24.24
N LEU A 584 -5.02 1.42 23.04
CA LEU A 584 -5.06 0.15 22.33
C LEU A 584 -4.38 0.24 20.94
N PRO A 585 -3.28 -0.52 20.72
CA PRO A 585 -2.54 -0.53 19.45
C PRO A 585 -3.16 -1.54 18.46
N LEU A 586 -4.38 -1.27 18.01
CA LEU A 586 -5.18 -2.23 17.21
C LEU A 586 -4.67 -2.46 15.78
N GLY A 587 -4.13 -1.41 15.13
CA GLY A 587 -3.68 -1.50 13.74
C GLY A 587 -2.29 -2.13 13.62
N GLU A 588 -1.32 -1.56 14.36
CA GLU A 588 0.06 -2.03 14.38
C GLU A 588 0.73 -1.71 15.73
N PRO A 589 1.82 -2.42 16.09
CA PRO A 589 2.60 -2.12 17.28
C PRO A 589 3.14 -0.68 17.26
N SER A 590 2.86 0.08 18.31
CA SER A 590 3.53 1.36 18.54
C SER A 590 4.82 1.11 19.31
N GLN A 591 5.98 1.42 18.74
CA GLN A 591 7.28 1.20 19.40
C GLN A 591 7.58 2.26 20.45
N ILE A 592 6.98 3.44 20.28
CA ILE A 592 7.12 4.56 21.18
C ILE A 592 5.74 4.94 21.68
N LEU A 593 5.38 4.44 22.86
CA LEU A 593 4.29 4.99 23.67
C LEU A 593 4.89 5.76 24.86
N ARG A 594 4.61 7.05 24.91
CA ARG A 594 4.88 7.91 26.07
C ARG A 594 3.59 8.59 26.50
N THR A 595 3.34 8.63 27.80
CA THR A 595 2.19 9.36 28.34
C THR A 595 2.58 10.21 29.53
N ASP A 596 1.84 11.30 29.72
CA ASP A 596 1.86 12.11 30.94
C ASP A 596 0.43 12.38 31.40
N GLY A 597 0.21 12.55 32.70
CA GLY A 597 -1.13 12.78 33.28
C GLY A 597 -2.00 11.55 33.52
N LEU A 598 -1.51 10.34 33.23
CA LEU A 598 -2.16 9.07 33.61
C LEU A 598 -1.58 8.51 34.91
N ARG A 599 -2.37 7.73 35.65
CA ARG A 599 -1.92 7.03 36.86
C ARG A 599 -0.75 6.09 36.57
N TRP A 600 -0.89 5.32 35.48
CA TRP A 600 0.16 4.47 34.97
C TRP A 600 0.70 5.09 33.69
N ASN A 601 1.57 6.08 33.86
CA ASN A 601 2.28 6.70 32.76
C ASN A 601 3.27 5.73 32.10
N MET A 602 3.51 5.95 30.80
CA MET A 602 4.45 5.17 30.00
C MET A 602 5.63 6.05 29.58
N GLU A 603 6.83 5.48 29.57
CA GLU A 603 8.07 6.13 29.13
C GLU A 603 8.76 5.25 28.08
N HIS A 604 8.61 5.58 26.80
CA HIS A 604 9.20 4.84 25.67
C HIS A 604 8.99 3.32 25.74
N ARG A 605 7.73 2.89 25.77
CA ARG A 605 7.38 1.46 25.79
C ARG A 605 6.77 1.04 24.46
N THR A 606 7.08 -0.18 24.02
CA THR A 606 6.34 -0.82 22.93
C THR A 606 4.95 -1.22 23.43
N SER A 607 3.92 -0.80 22.71
CA SER A 607 2.51 -1.17 22.93
C SER A 607 2.05 -2.06 21.78
N GLN A 608 1.60 -3.29 22.07
CA GLN A 608 1.15 -4.25 21.07
C GLN A 608 0.18 -5.29 21.66
N PHE A 609 -0.71 -5.83 20.82
CA PHE A 609 -1.47 -7.03 21.18
C PHE A 609 -0.54 -8.24 21.42
N GLY A 610 -0.86 -9.04 22.44
CA GLY A 610 0.04 -10.09 22.95
C GLY A 610 1.20 -9.57 23.81
N GLY A 611 1.32 -8.25 23.96
CA GLY A 611 2.27 -7.57 24.84
C GLY A 611 1.57 -6.55 25.75
N LEU A 612 2.13 -5.34 25.83
CA LEU A 612 1.55 -4.25 26.62
C LEU A 612 0.37 -3.63 25.87
N VAL A 613 -0.81 -3.64 26.50
CA VAL A 613 -1.99 -2.84 26.12
C VAL A 613 -2.44 -2.11 27.38
N SER A 614 -2.63 -0.79 27.31
CA SER A 614 -3.04 -0.02 28.50
C SER A 614 -4.56 -0.09 28.63
N THR A 615 -5.04 -1.01 29.45
CA THR A 615 -6.46 -1.14 29.79
C THR A 615 -6.68 -0.79 31.26
N CYS A 616 -7.84 -0.21 31.59
CA CYS A 616 -8.19 0.20 32.95
C CYS A 616 -7.18 1.20 33.56
N ASN A 617 -6.57 2.06 32.74
CA ASN A 617 -5.76 3.16 33.22
C ASN A 617 -6.67 4.22 33.87
N VAL A 618 -6.10 5.17 34.58
CA VAL A 618 -6.85 6.23 35.28
C VAL A 618 -6.27 7.59 34.90
N ILE A 619 -7.14 8.56 34.67
CA ILE A 619 -6.78 9.94 34.39
C ILE A 619 -6.56 10.64 35.74
N ASP A 620 -5.29 10.96 36.06
CA ASP A 620 -4.89 11.56 37.35
C ASP A 620 -4.55 13.06 37.22
N ALA A 621 -4.65 13.63 36.01
CA ALA A 621 -4.34 15.03 35.72
C ALA A 621 -5.43 15.68 34.84
N PRO A 622 -5.61 17.01 34.94
CA PRO A 622 -6.54 17.77 34.09
C PRO A 622 -6.12 17.77 32.62
N LYS A 623 -4.87 17.41 32.31
CA LYS A 623 -4.38 17.22 30.94
C LYS A 623 -3.59 15.93 30.87
N VAL A 624 -3.89 15.13 29.87
CA VAL A 624 -3.16 13.91 29.52
C VAL A 624 -2.42 14.18 28.23
N THR A 625 -1.12 13.89 28.19
CA THR A 625 -0.34 13.93 26.96
C THR A 625 -0.08 12.49 26.53
N VAL A 626 -0.29 12.18 25.25
CA VAL A 626 -0.01 10.89 24.64
C VAL A 626 0.86 11.11 23.42
N SER A 627 2.08 10.59 23.44
CA SER A 627 2.98 10.60 22.29
C SER A 627 3.11 9.18 21.73
N VAL A 628 2.76 9.01 20.46
CA VAL A 628 2.78 7.72 19.75
C VAL A 628 3.45 7.86 18.38
N ASP A 629 4.15 6.81 17.93
CA ASP A 629 4.77 6.74 16.60
C ASP A 629 3.84 6.17 15.51
N HIS A 630 2.81 5.43 15.91
CA HIS A 630 1.77 4.88 15.04
C HIS A 630 0.38 5.21 15.59
N ALA A 631 -0.67 5.02 14.77
CA ALA A 631 -2.03 5.34 15.19
C ALA A 631 -2.46 4.48 16.40
N MET A 632 -3.05 5.12 17.40
CA MET A 632 -3.38 4.50 18.69
C MET A 632 -4.83 4.75 19.02
N LEU A 633 -5.59 3.72 19.37
CA LEU A 633 -6.96 3.93 19.82
C LEU A 633 -6.95 4.44 21.26
N TRP A 634 -7.61 5.57 21.50
CA TRP A 634 -7.88 6.12 22.82
C TRP A 634 -9.32 5.81 23.19
N THR A 635 -9.53 5.35 24.42
CA THR A 635 -10.87 5.19 24.99
C THR A 635 -10.91 5.76 26.39
N MET A 636 -12.01 6.40 26.75
CA MET A 636 -12.21 6.98 28.08
C MET A 636 -13.69 6.94 28.48
N GLU A 637 -13.93 6.78 29.77
CA GLU A 637 -15.26 6.99 30.34
C GLU A 637 -15.63 8.48 30.30
N ILE A 638 -16.91 8.73 30.02
CA ILE A 638 -17.53 10.06 30.06
C ILE A 638 -18.17 10.21 31.44
N GLY A 639 -17.85 11.32 32.12
CA GLY A 639 -18.43 11.66 33.41
C GLY A 639 -19.90 12.02 33.24
N VAL A 640 -20.80 11.11 33.61
CA VAL A 640 -22.24 11.39 33.64
C VAL A 640 -22.58 11.95 35.02
N GLN A 641 -23.12 13.16 35.09
CA GLN A 641 -23.70 13.65 36.34
C GLN A 641 -24.87 12.75 36.73
N SER A 642 -24.73 11.98 37.81
CA SER A 642 -25.87 11.28 38.41
C SER A 642 -26.93 12.31 38.77
N PRO A 643 -28.24 12.06 38.51
CA PRO A 643 -29.28 12.88 39.12
C PRO A 643 -29.05 12.89 40.65
N PRO A 644 -29.33 14.01 41.35
CA PRO A 644 -29.14 14.08 42.78
C PRO A 644 -29.86 12.88 43.40
N ALA A 645 -29.11 12.03 44.10
CA ALA A 645 -29.64 10.84 44.73
C ALA A 645 -30.85 11.25 45.56
N SER A 646 -32.05 10.88 45.12
CA SER A 646 -33.18 10.79 46.02
C SER A 646 -32.72 9.87 47.15
N ALA A 647 -32.69 10.41 48.37
CA ALA A 647 -32.13 9.78 49.54
C ALA A 647 -32.48 8.28 49.58
N PRO A 648 -31.51 7.38 49.80
CA PRO A 648 -31.78 5.96 49.81
C PRO A 648 -32.72 5.66 50.97
N THR A 649 -33.93 5.19 50.64
CA THR A 649 -34.67 4.33 51.56
C THR A 649 -33.83 3.07 51.73
N VAL A 650 -33.31 2.93 52.94
CA VAL A 650 -32.59 1.77 53.44
C VAL A 650 -33.36 0.50 53.05
N ASP A 651 -32.72 -0.37 52.26
CA ASP A 651 -32.81 -1.80 52.54
C ASP A 651 -31.54 -2.53 52.10
N GLU A 652 -30.86 -3.03 53.12
CA GLU A 652 -29.78 -3.99 53.14
C GLU A 652 -30.06 -5.25 52.29
N LYS A 653 -29.11 -5.68 51.44
CA LYS A 653 -28.30 -6.92 51.61
C LYS A 653 -27.80 -7.53 50.29
N HIS A 654 -26.52 -7.94 50.36
CA HIS A 654 -25.81 -8.96 49.58
C HIS A 654 -25.39 -8.51 48.17
N GLY A 655 -24.14 -8.67 47.73
CA GLY A 655 -23.00 -9.42 48.23
C GLY A 655 -22.11 -9.64 47.00
N ALA A 656 -20.86 -9.20 47.09
CA ALA A 656 -19.89 -9.19 45.99
C ALA A 656 -19.64 -10.57 45.36
N VAL A 657 -19.44 -10.58 44.03
CA VAL A 657 -18.32 -11.26 43.34
C VAL A 657 -17.85 -10.32 42.23
#